data_AF-A0A4Y9ZXI1-F1
#
_entry.id   AF-A0A4Y9ZXI1-F1
#
_cell.length_a   1.000
_cell.length_b   1.000
_cell.length_c   1.000
_cell.angle_alpha   90.00
_cell.angle_beta   90.00
_cell.angle_gamma   90.00
#
_symmetry.space_group_name_H-M   'P 1'
#
loop_
_entity.id
_entity.type
_entity.pdbx_description
1 polymer ?
#
loop_
_entity_poly.entity_id
_entity_poly.type
_entity_poly.pdbx_seq_one_letter_code
_entity_poly.pdbx_strand_id
1 'polypeptide(L)'
;MACAASRNGWYAWISPWLLGESEDQQHLIPLGDSYVPRVVVGHNVSYDRARVKEEYNLAGTGTRWLDTMALHVAVKGISSHQRPAWMKYRKSKVKEREQKEEAYEVIVELLREMDSRPEQEVGAKREEMLKLKQALEEGLPQLLEGAEEEEEEADVSSKRWEDITSANSLADVAKLHCDIEVDKGIRNDFMTHSPADILANVQDYLNYCAQDVAVTHAVYAKVLPAFLVACPSPVSFAGILSMGSSFLTVNEEWEKYLENAERTYRELEDKVKKRLTDLAYEAKDLMRGDRWKDDVWLSQFDWTPKVANKSRGILYGEQVWKSLCLSCPFDLSFLVLGQTSDPPVSTAGQQPAWYAELLACEPFKTSAVNRILPLLLKVTFDGQPLQYSTSDRWHFVVDGQIEHLPSAGKAKLTSILGRSHGLPYLKSGRLSADDVDLATAIASGDKDSATWDRVLDLAARVAQSVHFASVQDDPWLKQLDWEAVDPNTVLSSSSKKALPKVIWPKWFWDLTRPRKDAPPGTVDLTSRSRVAPLLLHLSWQGWPLFHSRQHGWTFRVLKSANHTTRQVPLDFHDAADDALQNMSHHEGYIFYKLPHKDGESANVGSPLGKTFIKFAQDGTLTSPGDEAKSALDMNAQCSYWISARDRVLKQMVVWQQQALDMGFAGLDTDAAASGKKWGMIIPQVITMGTVTRRAIEKTWLTASNAKKNRV
;
A
#
# COMPACT_ATOMS: atom_id res chain seq x y z
N MET A 1 -1.55 2.74 -28.80
CA MET A 1 -0.87 2.48 -30.08
C MET A 1 -1.18 1.06 -30.51
N ALA A 2 -1.17 0.77 -31.80
CA ALA A 2 -1.35 -0.57 -32.34
C ALA A 2 -0.49 -0.74 -33.59
N CYS A 3 0.00 -1.96 -33.83
CA CYS A 3 0.76 -2.29 -35.03
C CYS A 3 0.14 -3.51 -35.71
N ALA A 4 0.23 -3.56 -37.04
CA ALA A 4 -0.19 -4.70 -37.83
C ALA A 4 0.78 -4.89 -39.01
N ALA A 5 0.92 -6.12 -39.47
CA ALA A 5 1.72 -6.44 -40.64
C ALA A 5 0.89 -7.24 -41.64
N SER A 6 1.12 -6.98 -42.92
CA SER A 6 0.61 -7.77 -44.04
C SER A 6 1.75 -8.15 -44.96
N ARG A 7 1.47 -8.92 -46.02
CA ARG A 7 2.46 -9.21 -47.06
C ARG A 7 3.00 -7.96 -47.76
N ASN A 8 2.20 -6.88 -47.79
CA ASN A 8 2.45 -5.72 -48.64
C ASN A 8 2.86 -4.48 -47.84
N GLY A 9 2.92 -4.57 -46.51
CA GLY A 9 3.22 -3.41 -45.68
C GLY A 9 3.06 -3.65 -44.19
N TRP A 10 3.69 -2.76 -43.44
CA TRP A 10 3.57 -2.62 -42.00
C TRP A 10 2.75 -1.36 -41.68
N TYR A 11 1.87 -1.46 -40.70
CA TYR A 11 0.92 -0.43 -40.33
C TYR A 11 1.06 -0.12 -38.85
N ALA A 12 0.96 1.16 -38.51
CA ALA A 12 0.92 1.63 -37.13
C ALA A 12 -0.26 2.59 -36.96
N TRP A 13 -0.91 2.50 -35.81
CA TRP A 13 -1.96 3.43 -35.39
C TRP A 13 -1.59 4.03 -34.04
N ILE A 14 -1.66 5.35 -33.96
CA ILE A 14 -1.44 6.13 -32.75
C ILE A 14 -2.77 6.79 -32.39
N SER A 15 -3.13 6.75 -31.11
CA SER A 15 -4.38 7.35 -30.66
C SER A 15 -4.28 8.88 -30.75
N PRO A 16 -5.32 9.58 -31.25
CA PRO A 16 -5.38 11.04 -31.22
C PRO A 16 -5.20 11.62 -29.80
N TRP A 17 -5.59 10.87 -28.77
CA TRP A 17 -5.36 11.24 -27.37
C TRP A 17 -3.88 11.36 -27.02
N LEU A 18 -3.06 10.41 -27.47
CA LEU A 18 -1.62 10.42 -27.21
C LEU A 18 -0.93 11.57 -27.95
N LEU A 19 -1.50 12.01 -29.07
CA LEU A 19 -1.03 13.16 -29.86
C LEU A 19 -1.52 14.51 -29.30
N GLY A 20 -2.41 14.52 -28.31
CA GLY A 20 -3.03 15.74 -27.79
C GLY A 20 -4.08 16.35 -28.75
N GLU A 21 -4.54 15.60 -29.75
CA GLU A 21 -5.56 16.03 -30.72
C GLU A 21 -6.99 15.86 -30.17
N SER A 22 -7.17 15.03 -29.14
CA SER A 22 -8.46 14.72 -28.52
C SER A 22 -8.30 14.51 -27.01
N GLU A 23 -9.26 14.99 -26.23
CA GLU A 23 -9.35 14.74 -24.79
C GLU A 23 -9.93 13.36 -24.46
N ASP A 24 -10.60 12.71 -25.43
CA ASP A 24 -11.19 11.39 -25.24
C ASP A 24 -10.12 10.30 -25.23
N GLN A 25 -10.14 9.42 -24.23
CA GLN A 25 -9.19 8.31 -24.12
C GLN A 25 -9.65 7.06 -24.89
N GLN A 26 -10.92 6.99 -25.28
CA GLN A 26 -11.56 5.77 -25.78
C GLN A 26 -11.67 5.73 -27.31
N HIS A 27 -10.53 5.84 -27.99
CA HIS A 27 -10.48 5.73 -29.45
C HIS A 27 -10.42 4.26 -29.92
N LEU A 28 -11.28 3.91 -30.89
CA LEU A 28 -11.25 2.62 -31.59
C LEU A 28 -10.34 2.67 -32.82
N ILE A 29 -9.70 1.55 -33.11
CA ILE A 29 -8.77 1.34 -34.22
C ILE A 29 -9.59 1.02 -35.48
N PRO A 30 -9.53 1.84 -36.54
CA PRO A 30 -10.16 1.53 -37.81
C PRO A 30 -9.32 0.48 -38.56
N LEU A 31 -9.94 -0.63 -38.95
CA LEU A 31 -9.33 -1.67 -39.77
C LEU A 31 -9.72 -1.54 -41.25
N GLY A 32 -10.69 -0.70 -41.58
CA GLY A 32 -11.15 -0.41 -42.94
C GLY A 32 -12.51 -1.03 -43.25
N ASP A 33 -12.78 -1.36 -44.52
CA ASP A 33 -14.10 -1.86 -44.93
C ASP A 33 -14.48 -3.19 -44.25
N SER A 34 -15.59 -3.21 -43.51
CA SER A 34 -16.10 -4.36 -42.75
C SER A 34 -16.61 -5.49 -43.62
N TYR A 35 -16.96 -5.23 -44.89
CA TYR A 35 -17.45 -6.24 -45.82
C TYR A 35 -16.34 -7.05 -46.48
N VAL A 36 -15.10 -6.54 -46.48
CA VAL A 36 -13.94 -7.23 -47.07
C VAL A 36 -13.52 -8.40 -46.17
N PRO A 37 -13.64 -9.66 -46.63
CA PRO A 37 -13.26 -10.82 -45.84
C PRO A 37 -11.76 -10.83 -45.57
N ARG A 38 -11.38 -11.01 -44.31
CA ARG A 38 -9.97 -11.02 -43.88
C ARG A 38 -9.78 -11.88 -42.64
N VAL A 39 -8.57 -12.40 -42.46
CA VAL A 39 -8.18 -13.12 -41.25
C VAL A 39 -7.13 -12.29 -40.51
N VAL A 40 -7.42 -11.96 -39.26
CA VAL A 40 -6.49 -11.28 -38.36
C VAL A 40 -5.95 -12.30 -37.37
N VAL A 41 -4.63 -12.41 -37.31
CA VAL A 41 -3.93 -13.31 -36.40
C VAL A 41 -3.30 -12.46 -35.30
N GLY A 42 -3.46 -12.87 -34.06
CA GLY A 42 -2.83 -12.22 -32.91
C GLY A 42 -2.54 -13.19 -31.78
N HIS A 43 -1.93 -12.71 -30.72
CA HIS A 43 -1.73 -13.45 -29.47
C HIS A 43 -2.63 -12.85 -28.39
N ASN A 44 -3.52 -13.66 -27.81
CA ASN A 44 -4.63 -13.15 -27.00
C ASN A 44 -5.47 -12.10 -27.76
N VAL A 45 -5.73 -12.42 -29.04
CA VAL A 45 -6.28 -11.48 -30.04
C VAL A 45 -7.63 -10.87 -29.67
N SER A 46 -8.38 -11.50 -28.77
CA SER A 46 -9.66 -10.97 -28.29
C SER A 46 -9.50 -9.63 -27.55
N TYR A 47 -8.32 -9.36 -26.98
CA TYR A 47 -7.96 -8.07 -26.40
C TYR A 47 -7.85 -7.00 -27.49
N ASP A 48 -7.22 -7.31 -28.62
CA ASP A 48 -7.07 -6.38 -29.74
C ASP A 48 -8.39 -6.17 -30.47
N ARG A 49 -9.15 -7.27 -30.68
CA ARG A 49 -10.47 -7.26 -31.30
C ARG A 49 -11.42 -6.28 -30.63
N ALA A 50 -11.44 -6.24 -29.30
CA ALA A 50 -12.29 -5.31 -28.55
C ALA A 50 -11.96 -3.84 -28.87
N ARG A 51 -10.80 -3.51 -29.41
CA ARG A 51 -10.41 -2.14 -29.76
C ARG A 51 -10.65 -1.81 -31.23
N VAL A 52 -11.14 -2.74 -32.04
CA VAL A 52 -11.39 -2.51 -33.47
C VAL A 52 -12.78 -1.94 -33.70
N LYS A 53 -12.84 -0.85 -34.46
CA LYS A 53 -14.07 -0.08 -34.71
C LYS A 53 -15.15 -0.93 -35.37
N GLU A 54 -14.79 -1.67 -36.42
CA GLU A 54 -15.74 -2.38 -37.28
C GLU A 54 -16.42 -3.56 -36.58
N GLU A 55 -15.83 -4.09 -35.52
CA GLU A 55 -16.40 -5.21 -34.76
C GLU A 55 -17.63 -4.81 -33.94
N TYR A 56 -17.87 -3.50 -33.78
CA TYR A 56 -19.06 -2.93 -33.17
C TYR A 56 -20.15 -2.67 -34.22
N ASN A 57 -20.59 -3.74 -34.88
CA ASN A 57 -21.67 -3.68 -35.87
C ASN A 57 -22.60 -4.90 -35.72
N LEU A 58 -23.91 -4.65 -35.65
CA LEU A 58 -24.94 -5.70 -35.55
C LEU A 58 -24.95 -6.68 -36.73
N ALA A 59 -24.66 -6.21 -37.94
CA ALA A 59 -24.58 -7.06 -39.13
C ALA A 59 -23.35 -7.99 -39.11
N GLY A 60 -22.42 -7.76 -38.17
CA GLY A 60 -21.13 -8.43 -38.11
C GLY A 60 -20.16 -7.93 -39.18
N THR A 61 -18.99 -8.56 -39.21
CA THR A 61 -17.92 -8.23 -40.15
C THR A 61 -17.51 -9.47 -40.96
N GLY A 62 -16.87 -9.24 -42.11
CA GLY A 62 -16.13 -10.27 -42.86
C GLY A 62 -14.81 -10.66 -42.20
N THR A 63 -14.41 -10.00 -41.11
CA THR A 63 -13.18 -10.26 -40.37
C THR A 63 -13.32 -11.51 -39.49
N ARG A 64 -12.32 -12.39 -39.52
CA ARG A 64 -12.20 -13.54 -38.63
C ARG A 64 -10.91 -13.47 -37.84
N TRP A 65 -11.00 -13.84 -36.57
CA TRP A 65 -9.93 -13.65 -35.60
C TRP A 65 -9.34 -14.99 -35.20
N LEU A 66 -8.01 -15.11 -35.29
CA LEU A 66 -7.29 -16.32 -34.95
C LEU A 66 -6.28 -16.05 -33.85
N ASP A 67 -6.42 -16.76 -32.73
CA ASP A 67 -5.61 -16.57 -31.53
C ASP A 67 -4.51 -17.63 -31.43
N THR A 68 -3.25 -17.22 -31.55
CA THR A 68 -2.09 -18.11 -31.39
C THR A 68 -2.00 -18.70 -29.99
N MET A 69 -2.48 -17.98 -28.96
CA MET A 69 -2.57 -18.51 -27.59
C MET A 69 -3.56 -19.68 -27.52
N ALA A 70 -4.72 -19.56 -28.16
CA ALA A 70 -5.72 -20.63 -28.20
C ALA A 70 -5.20 -21.87 -28.96
N LEU A 71 -4.53 -21.66 -30.09
CA LEU A 71 -3.88 -22.74 -30.85
C LEU A 71 -2.81 -23.45 -30.01
N HIS A 72 -1.96 -22.68 -29.31
CA HIS A 72 -0.97 -23.22 -28.39
C HIS A 72 -1.61 -24.08 -27.30
N VAL A 73 -2.64 -23.56 -26.62
CA VAL A 73 -3.31 -24.28 -25.53
C VAL A 73 -3.92 -25.60 -26.01
N ALA A 74 -4.45 -25.63 -27.23
CA ALA A 74 -5.05 -26.83 -27.82
C ALA A 74 -4.03 -27.93 -28.15
N VAL A 75 -2.74 -27.58 -28.35
CA VAL A 75 -1.67 -28.51 -28.74
C VAL A 75 -0.74 -28.85 -27.56
N LYS A 76 -0.22 -27.83 -26.86
CA LYS A 76 0.78 -27.94 -25.79
C LYS A 76 0.37 -27.25 -24.49
N GLY A 77 -0.93 -27.05 -24.25
CA GLY A 77 -1.41 -26.36 -23.03
C GLY A 77 -1.30 -27.20 -21.75
N ILE A 78 -1.17 -26.52 -20.60
CA ILE A 78 -1.11 -27.13 -19.26
C ILE A 78 -2.39 -26.99 -18.46
N SER A 79 -2.70 -28.04 -17.69
CA SER A 79 -3.82 -28.04 -16.74
C SER A 79 -3.56 -27.15 -15.52
N SER A 80 -4.62 -26.77 -14.80
CA SER A 80 -4.53 -25.96 -13.58
C SER A 80 -3.69 -26.61 -12.48
N HIS A 81 -3.75 -27.93 -12.34
CA HIS A 81 -2.98 -28.70 -11.35
C HIS A 81 -1.49 -28.81 -11.71
N GLN A 82 -1.17 -28.80 -13.02
CA GLN A 82 0.21 -28.84 -13.51
C GLN A 82 0.92 -27.49 -13.43
N ARG A 83 0.19 -26.38 -13.54
CA ARG A 83 0.78 -25.02 -13.53
C ARG A 83 1.72 -24.74 -12.34
N PRO A 84 1.39 -25.06 -11.08
CA PRO A 84 2.31 -24.82 -9.96
C PRO A 84 3.62 -25.63 -10.09
N ALA A 85 3.54 -26.88 -10.53
CA ALA A 85 4.70 -27.73 -10.75
C ALA A 85 5.59 -27.17 -11.86
N TRP A 86 4.99 -26.79 -13.00
CA TRP A 86 5.72 -26.17 -14.11
C TRP A 86 6.36 -24.83 -13.71
N MET A 87 5.67 -23.99 -12.93
CA MET A 87 6.23 -22.74 -12.42
C MET A 87 7.43 -22.96 -11.49
N LYS A 88 7.37 -24.00 -10.64
CA LYS A 88 8.51 -24.39 -9.80
C LYS A 88 9.68 -24.88 -10.65
N TYR A 89 9.40 -25.71 -11.66
CA TYR A 89 10.40 -26.20 -12.60
C TYR A 89 11.09 -25.06 -13.36
N ARG A 90 10.32 -24.15 -13.97
CA ARG A 90 10.84 -22.97 -14.68
C ARG A 90 11.74 -22.12 -13.79
N LYS A 91 11.31 -21.83 -12.55
CA LYS A 91 12.14 -21.08 -11.59
C LYS A 91 13.45 -21.80 -11.25
N SER A 92 13.41 -23.13 -11.13
CA SER A 92 14.60 -23.93 -10.91
C SER A 92 15.57 -23.85 -12.09
N LYS A 93 15.06 -23.98 -13.33
CA LYS A 93 15.87 -23.88 -14.56
C LYS A 93 16.48 -22.49 -14.75
N VAL A 94 15.71 -21.43 -14.51
CA VAL A 94 16.22 -20.05 -14.55
C VAL A 94 17.33 -19.85 -13.53
N LYS A 95 17.12 -20.30 -12.28
CA LYS A 95 18.15 -20.23 -11.24
C LYS A 95 19.41 -21.02 -11.60
N GLU A 96 19.25 -22.21 -12.18
CA GLU A 96 20.39 -23.01 -12.63
C GLU A 96 21.17 -22.29 -13.74
N ARG A 97 20.48 -21.64 -14.68
CA ARG A 97 21.10 -20.82 -15.73
C ARG A 97 21.81 -19.60 -15.15
N GLU A 98 21.17 -18.85 -14.25
CA GLU A 98 21.80 -17.72 -13.53
C GLU A 98 23.06 -18.17 -12.79
N GLN A 99 23.02 -19.32 -12.10
CA GLN A 99 24.20 -19.88 -11.43
C GLN A 99 25.32 -20.27 -12.39
N LYS A 100 24.97 -20.78 -13.58
CA LYS A 100 25.95 -21.09 -14.63
C LYS A 100 26.56 -19.81 -15.24
N GLU A 101 25.74 -18.79 -15.50
CA GLU A 101 26.19 -17.49 -15.99
C GLU A 101 27.07 -16.76 -14.97
N GLU A 102 26.68 -16.74 -13.69
CA GLU A 102 27.51 -16.21 -12.59
C GLU A 102 28.83 -16.98 -12.46
N ALA A 103 28.79 -18.32 -12.53
CA ALA A 103 30.01 -19.13 -12.50
C ALA A 103 30.93 -18.82 -13.70
N TYR A 104 30.36 -18.66 -14.89
CA TYR A 104 31.09 -18.26 -16.09
C TYR A 104 31.73 -16.88 -15.93
N GLU A 105 30.98 -15.88 -15.44
CA GLU A 105 31.47 -14.52 -15.22
C GLU A 105 32.60 -14.50 -14.18
N VAL A 106 32.46 -15.24 -13.08
CA VAL A 106 33.53 -15.40 -12.07
C VAL A 106 34.79 -16.02 -12.67
N ILE A 107 34.65 -17.06 -13.50
CA ILE A 107 35.81 -17.68 -14.16
C ILE A 107 36.47 -16.70 -15.14
N VAL A 108 35.70 -15.95 -15.91
CA VAL A 108 36.22 -14.91 -16.82
C VAL A 108 36.91 -13.79 -16.06
N GLU A 109 36.37 -13.35 -14.92
CA GLU A 109 36.99 -12.34 -14.06
C GLU A 109 38.31 -12.85 -13.46
N LEU A 110 38.35 -14.10 -12.99
CA LEU A 110 39.58 -14.74 -12.50
C LEU A 110 40.66 -14.80 -13.59
N LEU A 111 40.30 -15.15 -14.83
CA LEU A 111 41.23 -15.15 -15.95
C LEU A 111 41.78 -13.74 -16.25
N ARG A 112 40.92 -12.71 -16.22
CA ARG A 112 41.35 -11.31 -16.37
C ARG A 112 42.27 -10.84 -15.25
N GLU A 113 42.00 -11.24 -14.00
CA GLU A 113 42.86 -10.91 -12.86
C GLU A 113 44.24 -11.57 -13.01
N MET A 114 44.28 -12.84 -13.40
CA MET A 114 45.52 -13.58 -13.67
C MET A 114 46.36 -12.91 -14.78
N ASP A 115 45.71 -12.38 -15.82
CA ASP A 115 46.38 -11.63 -16.90
C ASP A 115 46.89 -10.24 -16.49
N SER A 116 46.29 -9.63 -15.47
CA SER A 116 46.65 -8.28 -14.99
C SER A 116 47.81 -8.26 -13.99
N ARG A 117 48.20 -9.41 -13.43
CA ARG A 117 49.26 -9.50 -12.43
C ARG A 117 50.63 -9.27 -13.08
N PRO A 118 51.48 -8.37 -12.54
CA PRO A 118 52.78 -8.06 -13.12
C PRO A 118 53.70 -9.29 -13.06
N GLU A 119 54.57 -9.46 -14.07
CA GLU A 119 55.50 -10.60 -14.26
C GLU A 119 56.59 -10.79 -13.16
N GLN A 120 56.41 -10.21 -11.98
CA GLN A 120 57.37 -10.24 -10.87
C GLN A 120 57.39 -11.59 -10.11
N GLU A 121 56.53 -12.55 -10.46
CA GLU A 121 56.53 -13.88 -9.86
C GLU A 121 57.60 -14.79 -10.50
N VAL A 122 58.58 -15.21 -9.69
CA VAL A 122 59.72 -16.02 -10.14
C VAL A 122 59.39 -17.52 -10.14
N GLY A 123 59.66 -18.18 -11.27
CA GLY A 123 59.80 -19.64 -11.38
C GLY A 123 58.52 -20.45 -11.11
N ALA A 124 58.56 -21.32 -10.10
CA ALA A 124 57.54 -22.36 -9.86
C ALA A 124 56.11 -21.81 -9.70
N LYS A 125 55.93 -20.63 -9.09
CA LYS A 125 54.61 -19.99 -8.94
C LYS A 125 54.01 -19.54 -10.27
N ARG A 126 54.84 -19.06 -11.19
CA ARG A 126 54.42 -18.69 -12.55
C ARG A 126 53.97 -19.92 -13.34
N GLU A 127 54.66 -21.05 -13.18
CA GLU A 127 54.30 -22.31 -13.85
C GLU A 127 52.99 -22.91 -13.29
N GLU A 128 52.78 -22.87 -11.98
CA GLU A 128 51.52 -23.27 -11.34
C GLU A 128 50.36 -22.38 -11.77
N MET A 129 50.57 -21.07 -11.84
CA MET A 129 49.57 -20.12 -12.32
C MET A 129 49.19 -20.38 -13.78
N LEU A 130 50.16 -20.67 -14.64
CA LEU A 130 49.94 -20.94 -16.06
C LEU A 130 49.17 -22.27 -16.28
N LYS A 131 49.46 -23.29 -15.46
CA LYS A 131 48.69 -24.54 -15.44
C LYS A 131 47.25 -24.34 -14.98
N LEU A 132 47.04 -23.53 -13.95
CA LEU A 132 45.70 -23.20 -13.46
C LEU A 132 44.90 -22.41 -14.51
N LYS A 133 45.55 -21.46 -15.19
CA LYS A 133 44.95 -20.69 -16.28
C LYS A 133 44.49 -21.62 -17.40
N GLN A 134 45.38 -22.51 -17.85
CA GLN A 134 45.06 -23.47 -18.91
C GLN A 134 43.90 -24.39 -18.51
N ALA A 135 43.86 -24.88 -17.25
CA ALA A 135 42.76 -25.70 -16.77
C ALA A 135 41.41 -24.95 -16.73
N LEU A 136 41.42 -23.65 -16.38
CA LEU A 136 40.22 -22.81 -16.40
C LEU A 136 39.77 -22.50 -17.84
N GLU A 137 40.70 -22.23 -18.75
CA GLU A 137 40.42 -22.02 -20.19
C GLU A 137 39.89 -23.30 -20.86
N GLU A 138 40.38 -24.48 -20.48
CA GLU A 138 39.88 -25.78 -20.96
C GLU A 138 38.50 -26.15 -20.39
N GLY A 139 38.16 -25.68 -19.18
CA GLY A 139 36.85 -25.90 -18.55
C GLY A 139 35.76 -24.92 -19.01
N LEU A 140 36.13 -23.81 -19.64
CA LEU A 140 35.20 -22.75 -20.07
C LEU A 140 34.24 -23.20 -21.19
N PRO A 141 34.69 -23.92 -22.25
CA PRO A 141 33.80 -24.45 -23.28
C PRO A 141 32.81 -25.48 -22.74
N GLN A 142 33.22 -26.32 -21.77
CA GLN A 142 32.33 -27.33 -21.17
C GLN A 142 31.15 -26.72 -20.39
N LEU A 143 31.30 -25.50 -19.86
CA LEU A 143 30.21 -24.75 -19.22
C LEU A 143 29.23 -24.13 -20.23
N LEU A 144 29.68 -23.89 -21.48
CA LEU A 144 28.90 -23.33 -22.58
C LEU A 144 28.22 -24.43 -23.42
N GLU A 145 28.97 -25.44 -23.87
CA GLU A 145 28.50 -26.51 -24.78
C GLU A 145 27.54 -27.50 -24.11
N GLY A 146 27.67 -27.72 -22.78
CA GLY A 146 26.73 -28.54 -22.01
C GLY A 146 25.29 -27.99 -21.97
N ALA A 147 25.04 -26.78 -22.49
CA ALA A 147 23.72 -26.20 -22.60
C ALA A 147 23.04 -26.43 -23.97
N GLU A 148 23.82 -26.57 -25.05
CA GLU A 148 23.28 -26.70 -26.41
C GLU A 148 23.21 -28.17 -26.86
N GLU A 149 24.22 -29.00 -26.52
CA GLU A 149 24.27 -30.40 -26.96
C GLU A 149 23.28 -31.32 -26.20
N GLU A 150 22.95 -31.03 -24.93
CA GLU A 150 21.93 -31.79 -24.18
C GLU A 150 20.51 -31.58 -24.73
N GLU A 151 20.23 -30.48 -25.44
CA GLU A 151 18.88 -30.14 -25.93
C GLU A 151 18.55 -30.74 -27.31
N GLU A 152 19.55 -30.90 -28.19
CA GLU A 152 19.37 -31.40 -29.57
C GLU A 152 19.39 -32.94 -29.68
N GLU A 153 20.16 -33.67 -28.86
CA GLU A 153 20.31 -35.13 -28.99
C GLU A 153 19.35 -35.97 -28.11
N ALA A 154 18.60 -35.35 -27.19
CA ALA A 154 17.65 -36.09 -26.36
C ALA A 154 16.41 -36.56 -27.16
N ASP A 155 16.29 -37.89 -27.36
CA ASP A 155 15.10 -38.55 -27.91
C ASP A 155 13.82 -37.99 -27.25
N VAL A 156 12.76 -37.75 -28.03
CA VAL A 156 11.51 -37.10 -27.54
C VAL A 156 10.88 -37.91 -26.40
N SER A 157 11.22 -39.20 -26.27
CA SER A 157 10.82 -40.08 -25.18
C SER A 157 11.49 -39.81 -23.82
N SER A 158 12.65 -39.12 -23.80
CA SER A 158 13.41 -38.82 -22.56
C SER A 158 13.13 -37.42 -22.00
N LYS A 159 12.49 -36.54 -22.78
CA LYS A 159 12.15 -35.16 -22.36
C LYS A 159 11.02 -35.18 -21.33
N ARG A 160 11.14 -34.37 -20.27
CA ARG A 160 10.09 -34.27 -19.26
C ARG A 160 8.88 -33.54 -19.85
N TRP A 161 7.69 -33.83 -19.31
CA TRP A 161 6.47 -33.15 -19.76
C TRP A 161 6.55 -31.62 -19.55
N GLU A 162 7.35 -31.16 -18.58
CA GLU A 162 7.58 -29.74 -18.34
C GLU A 162 8.35 -29.02 -19.47
N ASP A 163 9.18 -29.75 -20.22
CA ASP A 163 10.02 -29.20 -21.31
C ASP A 163 9.24 -29.07 -22.63
N ILE A 164 8.20 -29.89 -22.81
CA ILE A 164 7.37 -29.91 -24.02
C ILE A 164 6.15 -28.98 -23.92
N THR A 165 6.05 -28.16 -22.86
CA THR A 165 4.90 -27.30 -22.60
C THR A 165 5.31 -25.95 -22.02
N SER A 166 4.40 -24.97 -22.08
CA SER A 166 4.62 -23.66 -21.50
C SER A 166 3.34 -23.07 -20.89
N ALA A 167 3.50 -21.99 -20.15
CA ALA A 167 2.40 -21.10 -19.84
C ALA A 167 1.92 -20.33 -21.10
N ASN A 168 0.82 -19.60 -20.94
CA ASN A 168 0.08 -19.00 -22.06
C ASN A 168 0.61 -17.64 -22.51
N SER A 169 1.66 -17.07 -21.91
CA SER A 169 2.14 -15.73 -22.30
C SER A 169 2.91 -15.80 -23.62
N LEU A 170 2.88 -14.74 -24.44
CA LEU A 170 3.60 -14.74 -25.72
C LEU A 170 5.08 -15.08 -25.53
N ALA A 171 5.73 -14.51 -24.53
CA ALA A 171 7.12 -14.81 -24.21
C ALA A 171 7.36 -16.29 -23.90
N ASP A 172 6.49 -16.92 -23.12
CA ASP A 172 6.63 -18.35 -22.79
C ASP A 172 6.36 -19.23 -24.03
N VAL A 173 5.38 -18.87 -24.86
CA VAL A 173 5.02 -19.60 -26.08
C VAL A 173 6.08 -19.43 -27.18
N ALA A 174 6.64 -18.22 -27.31
CA ALA A 174 7.70 -17.91 -28.26
C ALA A 174 9.00 -18.63 -27.90
N LYS A 175 9.36 -18.68 -26.61
CA LYS A 175 10.50 -19.49 -26.15
C LYS A 175 10.29 -20.97 -26.45
N LEU A 176 9.10 -21.52 -26.19
CA LEU A 176 8.83 -22.95 -26.44
C LEU A 176 8.84 -23.35 -27.92
N HIS A 177 8.27 -22.53 -28.81
CA HIS A 177 8.05 -22.92 -30.21
C HIS A 177 9.09 -22.36 -31.19
N CYS A 178 9.76 -21.27 -30.82
CA CYS A 178 10.66 -20.54 -31.71
C CYS A 178 12.03 -20.25 -31.06
N ASP A 179 12.22 -20.60 -29.79
CA ASP A 179 13.39 -20.25 -28.97
C ASP A 179 13.69 -18.74 -28.89
N ILE A 180 12.66 -17.90 -29.06
CA ILE A 180 12.82 -16.44 -29.02
C ILE A 180 12.61 -15.95 -27.58
N GLU A 181 13.62 -15.26 -27.03
CA GLU A 181 13.47 -14.51 -25.78
C GLU A 181 12.83 -13.13 -26.05
N VAL A 182 11.73 -12.85 -25.35
CA VAL A 182 10.97 -11.60 -25.49
C VAL A 182 11.15 -10.77 -24.24
N ASP A 183 11.71 -9.57 -24.39
CA ASP A 183 11.84 -8.61 -23.28
C ASP A 183 10.47 -8.09 -22.84
N LYS A 184 10.29 -7.99 -21.52
CA LYS A 184 9.07 -7.53 -20.85
C LYS A 184 9.23 -6.15 -20.23
N GLY A 185 10.43 -5.56 -20.25
CA GLY A 185 10.77 -4.32 -19.57
C GLY A 185 9.95 -3.13 -20.06
N ILE A 186 9.97 -2.88 -21.37
CA ILE A 186 9.35 -1.71 -22.03
C ILE A 186 7.84 -1.60 -21.76
N ARG A 187 7.16 -2.74 -21.55
CA ARG A 187 5.72 -2.73 -21.25
C ARG A 187 5.40 -2.04 -19.91
N ASN A 188 6.28 -2.15 -18.91
CA ASN A 188 6.02 -1.58 -17.59
C ASN A 188 5.99 -0.04 -17.62
N ASP A 189 6.62 0.56 -18.63
CA ASP A 189 6.67 2.01 -18.79
C ASP A 189 5.28 2.61 -18.99
N PHE A 190 4.36 1.90 -19.64
CA PHE A 190 2.95 2.31 -19.79
C PHE A 190 2.18 2.42 -18.47
N MET A 191 2.70 1.85 -17.38
CA MET A 191 2.07 1.91 -16.05
C MET A 191 2.66 3.02 -15.17
N THR A 192 3.85 3.51 -15.51
CA THR A 192 4.65 4.41 -14.65
C THR A 192 4.88 5.79 -15.26
N HIS A 193 5.00 5.88 -16.58
CA HIS A 193 5.32 7.11 -17.30
C HIS A 193 4.07 7.91 -17.69
N SER A 194 4.25 9.21 -17.89
CA SER A 194 3.18 10.09 -18.38
C SER A 194 2.99 9.94 -19.90
N PRO A 195 1.82 10.33 -20.45
CA PRO A 195 1.60 10.33 -21.90
C PRO A 195 2.63 11.14 -22.69
N ALA A 196 3.13 12.25 -22.12
CA ALA A 196 4.15 13.08 -22.74
C ALA A 196 5.49 12.35 -22.85
N ASP A 197 5.89 11.61 -21.81
CA ASP A 197 7.11 10.80 -21.82
C ASP A 197 7.01 9.66 -22.85
N ILE A 198 5.82 9.06 -22.98
CA ILE A 198 5.56 8.01 -23.97
C ILE A 198 5.66 8.56 -25.39
N LEU A 199 5.10 9.76 -25.63
CA LEU A 199 5.16 10.41 -26.93
C LEU A 199 6.61 10.80 -27.31
N ALA A 200 7.41 11.24 -26.34
CA ALA A 200 8.82 11.59 -26.56
C ALA A 200 9.64 10.39 -27.08
N ASN A 201 9.35 9.18 -26.61
CA ASN A 201 10.03 7.94 -27.01
C ASN A 201 9.13 7.04 -27.87
N VAL A 202 8.22 7.62 -28.67
CA VAL A 202 7.20 6.87 -29.43
C VAL A 202 7.80 5.80 -30.36
N GLN A 203 9.00 6.02 -30.89
CA GLN A 203 9.69 5.07 -31.78
C GLN A 203 10.00 3.75 -31.08
N ASP A 204 10.49 3.80 -29.84
CA ASP A 204 10.84 2.61 -29.06
C ASP A 204 9.59 1.76 -28.79
N TYR A 205 8.48 2.41 -28.45
CA TYR A 205 7.21 1.74 -28.20
C TYR A 205 6.56 1.17 -29.47
N LEU A 206 6.70 1.85 -30.61
CA LEU A 206 6.25 1.32 -31.90
C LEU A 206 7.11 0.15 -32.34
N ASN A 207 8.42 0.20 -32.12
CA ASN A 207 9.32 -0.90 -32.39
C ASN A 207 9.00 -2.11 -31.50
N TYR A 208 8.73 -1.88 -30.22
CA TYR A 208 8.23 -2.91 -29.31
C TYR A 208 6.92 -3.55 -29.83
N CYS A 209 5.94 -2.75 -30.25
CA CYS A 209 4.69 -3.27 -30.83
C CYS A 209 4.93 -4.02 -32.16
N ALA A 210 5.88 -3.57 -32.99
CA ALA A 210 6.25 -4.24 -34.24
C ALA A 210 6.90 -5.60 -33.97
N GLN A 211 7.80 -5.66 -33.00
CA GLN A 211 8.48 -6.88 -32.60
C GLN A 211 7.49 -7.90 -32.02
N ASP A 212 6.50 -7.44 -31.24
CA ASP A 212 5.42 -8.29 -30.73
C ASP A 212 4.61 -8.94 -31.87
N VAL A 213 4.32 -8.18 -32.94
CA VAL A 213 3.66 -8.68 -34.16
C VAL A 213 4.57 -9.68 -34.90
N ALA A 214 5.87 -9.40 -35.02
CA ALA A 214 6.83 -10.28 -35.68
C ALA A 214 6.96 -11.62 -34.94
N VAL A 215 7.09 -11.59 -33.61
CA VAL A 215 7.14 -12.78 -32.75
C VAL A 215 5.83 -13.56 -32.83
N THR A 216 4.68 -12.87 -32.79
CA THR A 216 3.37 -13.50 -32.93
C THR A 216 3.24 -14.23 -34.27
N HIS A 217 3.74 -13.66 -35.37
CA HIS A 217 3.75 -14.32 -36.67
C HIS A 217 4.69 -15.55 -36.70
N ALA A 218 5.88 -15.45 -36.10
CA ALA A 218 6.81 -16.58 -35.98
C ALA A 218 6.19 -17.74 -35.21
N VAL A 219 5.54 -17.44 -34.09
CA VAL A 219 4.77 -18.41 -33.30
C VAL A 219 3.67 -19.01 -34.16
N TYR A 220 2.81 -18.18 -34.77
CA TYR A 220 1.71 -18.63 -35.63
C TYR A 220 2.15 -19.65 -36.70
N ALA A 221 3.28 -19.39 -37.37
CA ALA A 221 3.84 -20.27 -38.40
C ALA A 221 4.17 -21.67 -37.88
N LYS A 222 4.46 -21.82 -36.58
CA LYS A 222 4.73 -23.12 -35.92
C LYS A 222 3.47 -23.74 -35.33
N VAL A 223 2.62 -22.96 -34.64
CA VAL A 223 1.46 -23.52 -33.92
C VAL A 223 0.29 -23.88 -34.82
N LEU A 224 0.04 -23.16 -35.92
CA LEU A 224 -1.09 -23.48 -36.80
C LEU A 224 -0.96 -24.89 -37.42
N PRO A 225 0.18 -25.27 -38.05
CA PRO A 225 0.35 -26.62 -38.56
C PRO A 225 0.18 -27.69 -37.47
N ALA A 226 0.78 -27.48 -36.30
CA ALA A 226 0.66 -28.40 -35.16
C ALA A 226 -0.79 -28.53 -34.69
N PHE A 227 -1.55 -27.43 -34.68
CA PHE A 227 -2.97 -27.42 -34.37
C PHE A 227 -3.78 -28.22 -35.38
N LEU A 228 -3.54 -28.04 -36.68
CA LEU A 228 -4.25 -28.77 -37.74
C LEU A 228 -3.98 -30.28 -37.68
N VAL A 229 -2.79 -30.70 -37.26
CA VAL A 229 -2.48 -32.12 -36.99
C VAL A 229 -3.23 -32.63 -35.76
N ALA A 230 -3.23 -31.87 -34.66
CA ALA A 230 -3.91 -32.25 -33.41
C ALA A 230 -5.45 -32.16 -33.48
N CYS A 231 -5.97 -31.35 -34.40
CA CYS A 231 -7.38 -31.08 -34.64
C CYS A 231 -7.67 -31.10 -36.16
N PRO A 232 -7.69 -32.27 -36.80
CA PRO A 232 -7.79 -32.38 -38.27
C PRO A 232 -9.18 -32.03 -38.81
N SER A 233 -10.20 -31.95 -37.94
CA SER A 233 -11.56 -31.65 -38.38
C SER A 233 -11.68 -30.18 -38.82
N PRO A 234 -12.13 -29.91 -40.07
CA PRO A 234 -12.35 -28.54 -40.53
C PRO A 234 -13.46 -27.83 -39.75
N VAL A 235 -14.38 -28.58 -39.16
CA VAL A 235 -15.44 -28.05 -38.29
C VAL A 235 -14.85 -27.44 -37.01
N SER A 236 -13.80 -28.05 -36.44
CA SER A 236 -13.13 -27.50 -35.27
C SER A 236 -12.46 -26.16 -35.59
N PHE A 237 -11.81 -26.06 -36.75
CA PHE A 237 -11.19 -24.81 -37.20
C PHE A 237 -12.24 -23.73 -37.49
N ALA A 238 -13.31 -24.05 -38.22
CA ALA A 238 -14.41 -23.12 -38.48
C ALA A 238 -15.10 -22.65 -37.19
N GLY A 239 -15.31 -23.55 -36.23
CA GLY A 239 -15.91 -23.24 -34.93
C GLY A 239 -15.11 -22.21 -34.15
N ILE A 240 -13.77 -22.31 -34.15
CA ILE A 240 -12.89 -21.31 -33.52
C ILE A 240 -13.11 -19.92 -34.13
N LEU A 241 -13.16 -19.82 -35.46
CA LEU A 241 -13.32 -18.53 -36.15
C LEU A 241 -14.68 -17.89 -35.85
N SER A 242 -15.75 -18.69 -35.78
CA SER A 242 -17.10 -18.20 -35.43
C SER A 242 -17.20 -17.78 -33.96
N MET A 243 -16.65 -18.58 -33.05
CA MET A 243 -16.68 -18.27 -31.62
C MET A 243 -15.90 -16.99 -31.28
N GLY A 244 -14.84 -16.69 -32.02
CA GLY A 244 -14.06 -15.46 -31.85
C GLY A 244 -14.80 -14.18 -32.23
N SER A 245 -15.91 -14.27 -32.96
CA SER A 245 -16.70 -13.13 -33.46
C SER A 245 -17.94 -12.80 -32.61
N SER A 246 -18.08 -13.36 -31.41
CA SER A 246 -19.22 -13.07 -30.53
C SER A 246 -19.27 -11.62 -30.05
N PHE A 247 -20.47 -11.07 -29.86
CA PHE A 247 -20.70 -9.78 -29.22
C PHE A 247 -21.94 -9.86 -28.32
N LEU A 248 -22.10 -8.88 -27.43
CA LEU A 248 -23.25 -8.76 -26.54
C LEU A 248 -23.85 -7.37 -26.72
N THR A 249 -25.16 -7.28 -26.93
CA THR A 249 -25.86 -6.00 -27.04
C THR A 249 -26.29 -5.52 -25.65
N VAL A 250 -26.18 -4.21 -25.41
CA VAL A 250 -26.63 -3.55 -24.19
C VAL A 250 -27.44 -2.31 -24.54
N ASN A 251 -28.23 -1.84 -23.59
CA ASN A 251 -29.01 -0.61 -23.69
C ASN A 251 -28.79 0.27 -22.45
N GLU A 252 -29.55 1.36 -22.30
CA GLU A 252 -29.49 2.25 -21.14
C GLU A 252 -29.73 1.55 -19.79
N GLU A 253 -30.32 0.36 -19.77
CA GLU A 253 -30.52 -0.41 -18.55
C GLU A 253 -29.21 -0.98 -18.01
N TRP A 254 -28.14 -1.05 -18.81
CA TRP A 254 -26.84 -1.50 -18.34
C TRP A 254 -26.27 -0.59 -17.25
N GLU A 255 -26.28 0.73 -17.46
CA GLU A 255 -25.81 1.71 -16.47
C GLU A 255 -26.65 1.60 -15.19
N LYS A 256 -27.98 1.54 -15.35
CA LYS A 256 -28.93 1.36 -14.23
C LYS A 256 -28.71 0.04 -13.48
N TYR A 257 -28.40 -1.05 -14.20
CA TYR A 257 -28.11 -2.34 -13.61
C TYR A 257 -26.85 -2.28 -12.74
N LEU A 258 -25.78 -1.66 -13.23
CA LEU A 258 -24.54 -1.48 -12.47
C LEU A 258 -24.77 -0.63 -11.21
N GLU A 259 -25.48 0.49 -11.35
CA GLU A 259 -25.81 1.37 -10.23
C GLU A 259 -26.69 0.67 -9.20
N ASN A 260 -27.73 -0.04 -9.63
CA ASN A 260 -28.64 -0.76 -8.74
C ASN A 260 -27.92 -1.90 -8.01
N ALA A 261 -27.13 -2.71 -8.72
CA ALA A 261 -26.38 -3.80 -8.12
C ALA A 261 -25.35 -3.28 -7.11
N GLU A 262 -24.62 -2.21 -7.45
CA GLU A 262 -23.66 -1.59 -6.54
C GLU A 262 -24.35 -0.94 -5.32
N ARG A 263 -25.49 -0.28 -5.52
CA ARG A 263 -26.27 0.31 -4.44
C ARG A 263 -26.76 -0.76 -3.48
N THR A 264 -27.40 -1.82 -3.96
CA THR A 264 -27.89 -2.91 -3.12
C THR A 264 -26.76 -3.60 -2.36
N TYR A 265 -25.61 -3.82 -3.02
CA TYR A 265 -24.42 -4.34 -2.35
C TYR A 265 -23.96 -3.43 -1.19
N ARG A 266 -23.81 -2.13 -1.44
CA ARG A 266 -23.37 -1.16 -0.42
C ARG A 266 -24.37 -1.03 0.72
N GLU A 267 -25.67 -0.96 0.43
CA GLU A 267 -26.71 -0.91 1.46
C GLU A 267 -26.65 -2.11 2.42
N LEU A 268 -26.45 -3.32 1.88
CA LEU A 268 -26.31 -4.52 2.68
C LEU A 268 -24.99 -4.54 3.47
N GLU A 269 -23.88 -4.13 2.86
CA GLU A 269 -22.57 -4.05 3.52
C GLU A 269 -22.57 -3.01 4.65
N ASP A 270 -23.09 -1.81 4.39
CA ASP A 270 -23.16 -0.71 5.34
C ASP A 270 -24.06 -1.04 6.53
N LYS A 271 -25.19 -1.74 6.30
CA LYS A 271 -26.06 -2.22 7.37
C LYS A 271 -25.32 -3.13 8.35
N VAL A 272 -24.56 -4.10 7.83
CA VAL A 272 -23.77 -5.04 8.65
C VAL A 272 -22.62 -4.31 9.34
N LYS A 273 -21.92 -3.43 8.62
CA LYS A 273 -20.80 -2.64 9.14
C LYS A 273 -21.25 -1.71 10.26
N LYS A 274 -22.37 -1.01 10.10
CA LYS A 274 -22.96 -0.15 11.13
C LYS A 274 -23.26 -0.96 12.39
N ARG A 275 -23.93 -2.10 12.25
CA ARG A 275 -24.27 -2.95 13.41
C ARG A 275 -23.03 -3.49 14.12
N LEU A 276 -22.04 -3.96 13.37
CA LEU A 276 -20.76 -4.39 13.95
C LEU A 276 -20.02 -3.25 14.66
N THR A 277 -20.10 -2.04 14.12
CA THR A 277 -19.51 -0.84 14.72
C THR A 277 -20.19 -0.49 16.03
N ASP A 278 -21.53 -0.54 16.07
CA ASP A 278 -22.31 -0.33 17.29
C ASP A 278 -21.89 -1.34 18.39
N LEU A 279 -21.82 -2.63 18.05
CA LEU A 279 -21.35 -3.69 18.97
C LEU A 279 -19.90 -3.46 19.43
N ALA A 280 -19.03 -2.96 18.56
CA ALA A 280 -17.65 -2.65 18.95
C ALA A 280 -17.57 -1.48 19.94
N TYR A 281 -18.41 -0.44 19.79
CA TYR A 281 -18.49 0.65 20.75
C TYR A 281 -19.08 0.19 22.09
N GLU A 282 -20.16 -0.59 22.07
CA GLU A 282 -20.75 -1.19 23.27
C GLU A 282 -19.74 -2.06 24.02
N ALA A 283 -19.02 -2.93 23.31
CA ALA A 283 -17.99 -3.79 23.89
C ALA A 283 -16.87 -2.96 24.54
N LYS A 284 -16.34 -1.96 23.83
CA LYS A 284 -15.28 -1.09 24.33
C LYS A 284 -15.65 -0.42 25.66
N ASP A 285 -16.90 0.02 25.81
CA ASP A 285 -17.33 0.75 27.01
C ASP A 285 -17.37 -0.15 28.26
N LEU A 286 -17.40 -1.48 28.09
CA LEU A 286 -17.26 -2.45 29.19
C LEU A 286 -15.91 -2.37 29.91
N MET A 287 -14.89 -1.75 29.30
CA MET A 287 -13.58 -1.53 29.94
C MET A 287 -13.69 -0.73 31.24
N ARG A 288 -14.69 0.16 31.39
CA ARG A 288 -14.87 0.98 32.60
C ARG A 288 -15.33 0.18 33.82
N GLY A 289 -15.95 -0.97 33.61
CA GLY A 289 -16.55 -1.79 34.67
C GLY A 289 -15.99 -3.19 34.78
N ASP A 290 -14.92 -3.53 34.04
CA ASP A 290 -14.30 -4.86 33.99
C ASP A 290 -15.24 -6.04 33.65
N ARG A 291 -16.49 -5.76 33.24
CA ARG A 291 -17.52 -6.73 32.86
C ARG A 291 -17.15 -7.59 31.65
N TRP A 292 -16.15 -7.14 30.86
CA TRP A 292 -15.63 -7.89 29.73
C TRP A 292 -14.92 -9.18 30.15
N LYS A 293 -14.46 -9.30 31.41
CA LYS A 293 -13.82 -10.51 31.94
C LYS A 293 -14.80 -11.66 32.12
N ASP A 294 -16.06 -11.33 32.42
CA ASP A 294 -17.13 -12.32 32.62
C ASP A 294 -17.68 -12.85 31.28
N ASP A 295 -17.45 -12.11 30.18
CA ASP A 295 -17.91 -12.47 28.85
C ASP A 295 -16.91 -13.43 28.16
N VAL A 296 -17.40 -14.61 27.80
CA VAL A 296 -16.62 -15.70 27.20
C VAL A 296 -15.98 -15.32 25.85
N TRP A 297 -16.63 -14.45 25.07
CA TRP A 297 -16.14 -14.05 23.75
C TRP A 297 -15.25 -12.82 23.86
N LEU A 298 -15.70 -11.81 24.61
CA LEU A 298 -15.01 -10.53 24.71
C LEU A 298 -13.71 -10.64 25.52
N SER A 299 -13.61 -11.58 26.48
CA SER A 299 -12.37 -11.86 27.22
C SER A 299 -11.18 -12.27 26.34
N GLN A 300 -11.44 -12.73 25.11
CA GLN A 300 -10.39 -13.08 24.14
C GLN A 300 -9.69 -11.86 23.52
N PHE A 301 -10.25 -10.66 23.65
CA PHE A 301 -9.64 -9.47 23.07
C PHE A 301 -8.44 -8.95 23.87
N ASP A 302 -7.57 -8.18 23.21
CA ASP A 302 -6.47 -7.48 23.87
C ASP A 302 -6.96 -6.19 24.53
N TRP A 303 -7.32 -6.28 25.82
CA TRP A 303 -7.81 -5.16 26.64
C TRP A 303 -6.71 -4.26 27.19
N THR A 304 -5.46 -4.39 26.73
CA THR A 304 -4.37 -3.53 27.24
C THR A 304 -4.68 -2.05 27.01
N PRO A 305 -4.57 -1.19 28.05
CA PRO A 305 -4.94 0.22 27.94
C PRO A 305 -4.00 0.98 27.01
N LYS A 306 -4.56 1.63 25.99
CA LYS A 306 -3.84 2.48 25.03
C LYS A 306 -4.46 3.87 24.97
N VAL A 307 -3.60 4.89 24.91
CA VAL A 307 -4.03 6.29 24.82
C VAL A 307 -4.49 6.60 23.40
N ALA A 308 -5.72 7.10 23.28
CA ALA A 308 -6.29 7.56 22.02
C ALA A 308 -6.05 9.06 21.86
N ASN A 309 -5.39 9.44 20.76
CA ASN A 309 -5.03 10.82 20.45
C ASN A 309 -5.89 11.37 19.30
N LYS A 310 -5.62 12.60 18.87
CA LYS A 310 -6.28 13.27 17.73
C LYS A 310 -6.29 12.44 16.44
N SER A 311 -5.21 11.70 16.18
CA SER A 311 -5.12 10.80 15.02
C SER A 311 -6.20 9.70 15.02
N ARG A 312 -6.81 9.43 16.18
CA ARG A 312 -7.85 8.41 16.37
C ARG A 312 -9.25 9.03 16.59
N GLY A 313 -9.43 10.30 16.23
CA GLY A 313 -10.72 10.99 16.30
C GLY A 313 -11.07 11.60 17.67
N ILE A 314 -10.13 11.59 18.64
CA ILE A 314 -10.34 12.28 19.92
C ILE A 314 -10.07 13.78 19.77
N LEU A 315 -11.12 14.59 19.88
CA LEU A 315 -11.06 16.05 19.94
C LEU A 315 -11.13 16.54 21.39
N TYR A 316 -10.37 17.58 21.74
CA TYR A 316 -10.31 18.15 23.10
C TYR A 316 -10.66 19.65 23.06
N GLY A 317 -11.42 20.15 24.04
CA GLY A 317 -11.65 21.59 24.27
C GLY A 317 -12.22 22.34 23.06
N GLU A 318 -11.93 23.64 22.94
CA GLU A 318 -12.33 24.66 21.94
C GLU A 318 -12.70 24.20 20.51
N GLN A 319 -12.14 23.07 20.05
CA GLN A 319 -12.44 22.39 18.79
C GLN A 319 -13.79 21.66 18.77
N VAL A 320 -14.24 21.13 19.91
CA VAL A 320 -15.60 20.58 20.10
C VAL A 320 -16.62 21.69 19.98
N TRP A 321 -16.34 22.87 20.53
CA TRP A 321 -17.18 24.07 20.39
C TRP A 321 -17.24 24.56 18.94
N LYS A 322 -16.09 24.66 18.24
CA LYS A 322 -16.07 24.99 16.80
C LYS A 322 -16.83 23.95 15.95
N SER A 323 -16.66 22.65 16.23
CA SER A 323 -17.38 21.59 15.51
C SER A 323 -18.88 21.62 15.79
N LEU A 324 -19.31 21.86 17.03
CA LEU A 324 -20.72 22.00 17.42
C LEU A 324 -21.35 23.24 16.80
N CYS A 325 -20.65 24.39 16.79
CA CYS A 325 -21.08 25.61 16.12
C CYS A 325 -21.20 25.47 14.60
N LEU A 326 -20.29 24.73 13.95
CA LEU A 326 -20.34 24.47 12.51
C LEU A 326 -21.49 23.51 12.12
N SER A 327 -21.99 22.72 13.06
CA SER A 327 -23.10 21.77 12.84
C SER A 327 -24.47 22.27 13.31
N CYS A 328 -24.56 23.43 13.95
CA CYS A 328 -25.81 23.99 14.47
C CYS A 328 -26.36 25.07 13.50
N PRO A 329 -27.64 25.04 13.09
CA PRO A 329 -28.22 26.08 12.22
C PRO A 329 -28.47 27.42 12.92
N PHE A 330 -28.31 27.49 14.25
CA PHE A 330 -28.58 28.68 15.06
C PHE A 330 -27.31 29.22 15.68
N ASP A 331 -27.08 30.52 15.49
CA ASP A 331 -25.98 31.27 16.09
C ASP A 331 -26.20 31.43 17.60
N LEU A 332 -25.34 30.78 18.39
CA LEU A 332 -25.36 30.81 19.85
C LEU A 332 -24.38 31.85 20.44
N SER A 333 -23.92 32.81 19.63
CA SER A 333 -23.06 33.93 20.04
C SER A 333 -23.64 34.78 21.19
N PHE A 334 -24.94 34.69 21.47
CA PHE A 334 -25.65 35.52 22.45
C PHE A 334 -25.48 35.10 23.93
N LEU A 335 -24.94 33.92 24.25
CA LEU A 335 -24.86 33.44 25.64
C LEU A 335 -23.68 34.02 26.47
N VAL A 336 -22.90 34.94 25.91
CA VAL A 336 -21.86 35.67 26.65
C VAL A 336 -22.39 37.04 27.05
N LEU A 337 -23.18 37.11 28.12
CA LEU A 337 -23.48 38.35 28.82
C LEU A 337 -22.92 38.29 30.23
N GLY A 338 -21.95 39.16 30.50
CA GLY A 338 -21.53 39.46 31.86
C GLY A 338 -20.16 40.11 31.97
N GLN A 339 -19.98 41.33 31.46
CA GLN A 339 -19.63 42.53 32.26
C GLN A 339 -19.14 43.69 31.38
N THR A 340 -19.53 44.87 31.84
CA THR A 340 -19.59 46.18 31.18
C THR A 340 -18.31 47.01 31.36
N SER A 341 -18.26 48.10 30.57
CA SER A 341 -17.54 49.37 30.75
C SER A 341 -16.02 49.43 30.54
N ASP A 342 -15.60 50.16 29.49
CA ASP A 342 -14.40 51.03 29.51
C ASP A 342 -14.54 52.06 30.66
N PRO A 343 -13.48 52.62 31.30
CA PRO A 343 -12.11 52.95 30.81
C PRO A 343 -11.01 52.67 31.89
N PRO A 344 -9.77 53.26 31.95
CA PRO A 344 -9.02 54.09 31.00
C PRO A 344 -7.60 53.57 30.68
N VAL A 345 -6.98 54.21 29.69
CA VAL A 345 -5.53 54.19 29.41
C VAL A 345 -4.73 54.40 30.70
N SER A 346 -3.94 53.40 31.09
CA SER A 346 -2.83 53.53 32.04
C SER A 346 -1.55 53.15 31.30
N THR A 347 -0.64 54.11 31.19
CA THR A 347 0.76 53.91 30.83
C THR A 347 1.47 53.09 31.91
N ALA A 348 1.23 51.77 31.92
CA ALA A 348 1.93 50.82 32.77
C ALA A 348 3.05 50.17 31.96
N GLY A 349 4.25 50.76 32.05
CA GLY A 349 5.55 50.15 31.78
C GLY A 349 5.64 49.18 30.60
N GLN A 350 5.83 49.70 29.39
CA GLN A 350 6.38 48.91 28.29
C GLN A 350 7.75 48.38 28.71
N GLN A 351 7.93 47.06 28.67
CA GLN A 351 9.20 46.40 29.01
C GLN A 351 9.73 45.59 27.82
N PRO A 352 11.05 45.39 27.71
CA PRO A 352 11.65 44.61 26.63
C PRO A 352 11.13 43.16 26.60
N ALA A 353 10.93 42.60 25.41
CA ALA A 353 10.48 41.23 25.19
C ALA A 353 11.35 40.20 25.91
N TRP A 354 12.68 40.36 25.89
CA TRP A 354 13.61 39.48 26.61
C TRP A 354 13.39 39.51 28.14
N TYR A 355 13.05 40.66 28.70
CA TYR A 355 12.82 40.84 30.14
C TYR A 355 11.46 40.25 30.54
N ALA A 356 10.44 40.45 29.71
CA ALA A 356 9.15 39.79 29.86
C ALA A 356 9.28 38.25 29.76
N GLU A 357 10.10 37.72 28.84
CA GLU A 357 10.37 36.28 28.74
C GLU A 357 11.07 35.76 30.00
N LEU A 358 12.04 36.49 30.55
CA LEU A 358 12.77 36.11 31.77
C LEU A 358 11.93 36.22 33.05
N LEU A 359 10.88 37.05 33.08
CA LEU A 359 9.92 37.08 34.18
C LEU A 359 8.84 35.99 34.04
N ALA A 360 8.45 35.66 32.81
CA ALA A 360 7.45 34.62 32.53
C ALA A 360 8.02 33.20 32.61
N CYS A 361 9.30 33.02 32.28
CA CYS A 361 10.06 31.80 32.47
C CYS A 361 10.84 31.88 33.79
N GLU A 362 10.95 30.79 34.54
CA GLU A 362 11.88 30.74 35.68
C GLU A 362 13.32 31.14 35.24
N PRO A 363 14.03 32.06 35.92
CA PRO A 363 15.42 32.46 35.64
C PRO A 363 16.41 31.33 35.33
N PHE A 364 16.21 30.15 35.93
CA PHE A 364 17.07 28.96 35.71
C PHE A 364 16.58 28.01 34.60
N LYS A 365 15.53 28.38 33.85
CA LYS A 365 15.07 27.61 32.70
C LYS A 365 16.19 27.59 31.65
N THR A 366 16.39 26.43 31.01
CA THR A 366 17.48 26.19 30.06
C THR A 366 17.55 27.21 28.92
N SER A 367 16.42 27.81 28.52
CA SER A 367 16.40 28.89 27.50
C SER A 367 17.07 30.16 28.02
N ALA A 368 16.68 30.64 29.20
CA ALA A 368 17.22 31.85 29.81
C ALA A 368 18.72 31.71 30.14
N VAL A 369 19.12 30.58 30.75
CA VAL A 369 20.52 30.30 31.11
C VAL A 369 21.44 30.22 29.89
N ASN A 370 20.93 29.75 28.75
CA ASN A 370 21.75 29.56 27.55
C ASN A 370 21.74 30.74 26.58
N ARG A 371 20.74 31.63 26.66
CA ARG A 371 20.54 32.71 25.66
C ARG A 371 20.52 34.12 26.25
N ILE A 372 19.99 34.30 27.47
CA ILE A 372 19.78 35.62 28.05
C ILE A 372 20.86 35.93 29.10
N LEU A 373 21.09 35.01 30.05
CA LEU A 373 22.01 35.25 31.16
C LEU A 373 23.49 35.49 30.75
N PRO A 374 24.06 34.78 29.76
CA PRO A 374 25.44 35.05 29.34
C PRO A 374 25.63 36.43 28.71
N LEU A 375 24.56 37.01 28.15
CA LEU A 375 24.56 38.37 27.59
C LEU A 375 24.41 39.42 28.70
N LEU A 376 23.52 39.18 29.67
CA LEU A 376 23.34 40.07 30.82
C LEU A 376 24.58 40.16 31.72
N LEU A 377 25.34 39.07 31.82
CA LEU A 377 26.59 38.99 32.58
C LEU A 377 27.83 39.44 31.78
N LYS A 378 27.64 39.93 30.55
CA LYS A 378 28.69 40.37 29.61
C LYS A 378 29.89 39.44 29.55
N VAL A 379 29.60 38.15 29.31
CA VAL A 379 30.63 37.12 29.38
C VAL A 379 31.67 37.30 28.26
N THR A 380 32.95 37.30 28.65
CA THR A 380 34.12 37.34 27.76
C THR A 380 34.88 36.02 27.81
N PHE A 381 35.54 35.67 26.71
CA PHE A 381 36.47 34.55 26.65
C PHE A 381 37.85 35.05 26.19
N ASP A 382 38.89 34.81 26.98
CA ASP A 382 40.26 35.30 26.76
C ASP A 382 40.30 36.82 26.40
N GLY A 383 39.42 37.62 27.03
CA GLY A 383 39.32 39.07 26.84
C GLY A 383 38.43 39.54 25.66
N GLN A 384 37.87 38.62 24.87
CA GLN A 384 37.01 38.92 23.73
C GLN A 384 35.51 38.73 24.05
N PRO A 385 34.61 39.59 23.52
CA PRO A 385 33.17 39.50 23.76
C PRO A 385 32.52 38.30 23.06
N LEU A 386 31.74 37.51 23.80
CA LEU A 386 31.03 36.36 23.25
C LEU A 386 29.72 36.75 22.55
N GLN A 387 29.47 36.11 21.41
CA GLN A 387 28.28 36.29 20.58
C GLN A 387 27.61 34.95 20.27
N TYR A 388 26.30 34.98 20.07
CA TYR A 388 25.50 33.81 19.74
C TYR A 388 24.88 33.94 18.35
N SER A 389 25.09 32.93 17.49
CA SER A 389 24.37 32.78 16.22
C SER A 389 23.71 31.41 16.08
N THR A 390 22.68 31.29 15.24
CA THR A 390 21.99 30.02 15.01
C THR A 390 22.85 29.01 14.24
N SER A 391 23.73 29.48 13.36
CA SER A 391 24.69 28.66 12.59
C SER A 391 25.87 28.20 13.43
N ASP A 392 26.46 29.10 14.23
CA ASP A 392 27.78 28.90 14.85
C ASP A 392 27.73 28.78 16.38
N ARG A 393 26.54 28.91 16.97
CA ARG A 393 26.29 28.90 18.41
C ARG A 393 27.17 29.95 19.10
N TRP A 394 27.68 29.68 20.30
CA TRP A 394 28.54 30.62 21.01
C TRP A 394 29.95 30.67 20.40
N HIS A 395 30.38 31.88 20.03
CA HIS A 395 31.65 32.17 19.35
C HIS A 395 32.16 33.58 19.72
N PHE A 396 33.41 33.89 19.39
CA PHE A 396 33.99 35.23 19.46
C PHE A 396 34.68 35.57 18.14
N VAL A 397 34.96 36.86 17.91
CA VAL A 397 35.55 37.34 16.66
C VAL A 397 36.91 37.95 16.94
N VAL A 398 37.97 37.45 16.29
CA VAL A 398 39.33 37.99 16.32
C VAL A 398 39.71 38.38 14.90
N ASP A 399 40.12 39.64 14.68
CA ASP A 399 40.54 40.15 13.37
C ASP A 399 39.54 39.88 12.21
N GLY A 400 38.24 39.88 12.52
CA GLY A 400 37.16 39.63 11.55
C GLY A 400 36.90 38.15 11.23
N GLN A 401 37.60 37.21 11.88
CA GLN A 401 37.37 35.77 11.75
C GLN A 401 36.62 35.20 12.96
N ILE A 402 35.67 34.29 12.69
CA ILE A 402 34.86 33.63 13.72
C ILE A 402 35.66 32.48 14.34
N GLU A 403 35.90 32.57 15.65
CA GLU A 403 36.53 31.50 16.43
C GLU A 403 35.55 30.87 17.44
N HIS A 404 35.68 29.57 17.64
CA HIS A 404 34.83 28.80 18.56
C HIS A 404 35.57 28.48 19.85
N LEU A 405 34.83 28.41 20.96
CA LEU A 405 35.40 27.97 22.24
C LEU A 405 35.88 26.51 22.14
N PRO A 406 36.98 26.14 22.80
CA PRO A 406 37.50 24.79 22.79
C PRO A 406 36.45 23.79 23.32
N SER A 407 36.08 22.81 22.51
CA SER A 407 35.09 21.78 22.86
C SER A 407 35.59 20.39 22.45
N ALA A 408 35.30 19.38 23.27
CA ALA A 408 35.67 17.99 22.96
C ALA A 408 34.94 17.55 21.68
N GLY A 409 35.71 17.21 20.63
CA GLY A 409 35.16 16.65 19.38
C GLY A 409 34.64 17.65 18.34
N LYS A 410 35.16 18.89 18.29
CA LYS A 410 34.75 19.95 17.33
C LYS A 410 33.24 20.34 17.41
N ALA A 411 32.55 19.98 18.48
CA ALA A 411 31.12 20.27 18.64
C ALA A 411 30.87 21.73 19.06
N LYS A 412 29.93 22.41 18.37
CA LYS A 412 29.54 23.80 18.65
C LYS A 412 28.84 23.91 20.01
N LEU A 413 29.30 24.80 20.88
CA LEU A 413 28.81 24.95 22.25
C LEU A 413 27.48 25.71 22.32
N THR A 414 26.44 25.06 22.83
CA THR A 414 25.10 25.65 23.02
C THR A 414 24.89 26.27 24.39
N SER A 415 25.65 25.85 25.40
CA SER A 415 25.57 26.34 26.78
C SER A 415 26.96 26.72 27.27
N ILE A 416 27.16 28.01 27.61
CA ILE A 416 28.41 28.49 28.18
C ILE A 416 28.38 28.38 29.71
N LEU A 417 27.29 28.75 30.37
CA LEU A 417 27.15 28.73 31.83
C LEU A 417 26.69 27.35 32.36
N GLY A 418 27.42 26.30 31.96
CA GLY A 418 27.15 24.91 32.37
C GLY A 418 28.27 24.31 33.23
N ARG A 419 27.96 23.24 33.97
CA ARG A 419 28.91 22.55 34.86
C ARG A 419 30.14 21.99 34.15
N SER A 420 29.99 21.56 32.90
CA SER A 420 31.04 20.86 32.14
C SER A 420 32.04 21.80 31.45
N HIS A 421 31.60 22.97 31.00
CA HIS A 421 32.44 23.91 30.23
C HIS A 421 32.57 25.27 30.94
N GLY A 422 31.47 25.84 31.42
CA GLY A 422 31.45 27.15 32.08
C GLY A 422 32.25 27.19 33.38
N LEU A 423 31.96 26.25 34.30
CA LEU A 423 32.59 26.23 35.62
C LEU A 423 34.12 26.03 35.55
N PRO A 424 34.67 25.11 34.72
CA PRO A 424 36.12 25.01 34.52
C PRO A 424 36.74 26.27 33.92
N TYR A 425 36.09 26.90 32.93
CA TYR A 425 36.65 28.10 32.29
C TYR A 425 36.61 29.34 33.18
N LEU A 426 35.57 29.51 34.01
CA LEU A 426 35.50 30.54 35.05
C LEU A 426 36.60 30.35 36.10
N LYS A 427 36.82 29.11 36.57
CA LYS A 427 37.89 28.80 37.54
C LYS A 427 39.30 28.98 36.98
N SER A 428 39.49 28.73 35.69
CA SER A 428 40.76 28.92 34.99
C SER A 428 41.06 30.38 34.60
N GLY A 429 40.08 31.29 34.77
CA GLY A 429 40.19 32.70 34.37
C GLY A 429 40.07 32.96 32.86
N ARG A 430 39.80 31.92 32.06
CA ARG A 430 39.60 32.04 30.60
C ARG A 430 38.23 32.58 30.24
N LEU A 431 37.21 32.29 31.06
CA LEU A 431 35.89 32.92 30.97
C LEU A 431 35.80 33.98 32.08
N SER A 432 35.43 35.21 31.73
CA SER A 432 35.19 36.30 32.68
C SER A 432 33.80 36.89 32.46
N ALA A 433 33.21 37.46 33.50
CA ALA A 433 31.88 38.06 33.51
C ALA A 433 31.88 39.30 34.40
N ASP A 434 30.93 40.22 34.19
CA ASP A 434 30.78 41.42 35.03
C ASP A 434 30.53 41.08 36.52
N ASP A 435 29.81 39.98 36.78
CA ASP A 435 29.64 39.39 38.11
C ASP A 435 30.08 37.91 38.08
N VAL A 436 31.36 37.69 38.35
CA VAL A 436 32.00 36.35 38.31
C VAL A 436 31.42 35.42 39.36
N ASP A 437 31.05 35.93 40.53
CA ASP A 437 30.46 35.12 41.61
C ASP A 437 29.06 34.62 41.21
N LEU A 438 28.24 35.49 40.61
CA LEU A 438 26.92 35.13 40.10
C LEU A 438 27.01 34.16 38.91
N ALA A 439 27.95 34.38 37.98
CA ALA A 439 28.20 33.47 36.87
C ALA A 439 28.66 32.09 37.34
N THR A 440 29.48 32.04 38.40
CA THR A 440 29.96 30.79 39.01
C THR A 440 28.83 30.04 39.70
N ALA A 441 27.94 30.72 40.43
CA ALA A 441 26.76 30.13 41.07
C ALA A 441 25.75 29.58 40.05
N ILE A 442 25.56 30.27 38.92
CA ILE A 442 24.70 29.77 37.83
C ILE A 442 25.35 28.54 37.17
N ALA A 443 26.66 28.57 36.94
CA ALA A 443 27.39 27.46 36.30
C ALA A 443 27.56 26.22 37.19
N SER A 444 27.63 26.37 38.52
CA SER A 444 27.55 25.26 39.49
C SER A 444 26.15 24.66 39.58
N GLY A 445 25.13 25.34 39.07
CA GLY A 445 23.73 24.92 39.10
C GLY A 445 23.09 25.11 40.47
N ASP A 446 23.56 26.09 41.26
CA ASP A 446 22.98 26.47 42.53
C ASP A 446 21.69 27.27 42.28
N LYS A 447 20.57 26.76 42.79
CA LYS A 447 19.22 27.33 42.57
C LYS A 447 18.68 28.05 43.80
N ASP A 448 19.56 28.62 44.61
CA ASP A 448 19.17 29.25 45.86
C ASP A 448 18.40 30.56 45.61
N SER A 449 17.47 30.87 46.51
CA SER A 449 16.65 32.09 46.44
C SER A 449 17.50 33.36 46.34
N ALA A 450 18.67 33.38 46.99
CA ALA A 450 19.59 34.51 46.93
C ALA A 450 20.21 34.72 45.53
N THR A 451 20.54 33.63 44.82
CA THR A 451 21.04 33.69 43.44
C THR A 451 19.94 34.12 42.47
N TRP A 452 18.72 33.64 42.72
CA TRP A 452 17.53 34.00 41.96
C TRP A 452 17.24 35.51 42.02
N ASP A 453 17.22 36.08 43.22
CA ASP A 453 16.96 37.50 43.43
C ASP A 453 18.05 38.38 42.81
N ARG A 454 19.32 37.93 42.87
CA ARG A 454 20.45 38.61 42.20
C ARG A 454 20.33 38.63 40.68
N VAL A 455 19.85 37.56 40.05
CA VAL A 455 19.61 37.51 38.59
C VAL A 455 18.49 38.45 38.19
N LEU A 456 17.39 38.47 38.95
CA LEU A 456 16.26 39.37 38.68
C LEU A 456 16.63 40.84 38.88
N ASP A 457 17.39 41.16 39.93
CA ASP A 457 17.89 42.52 40.17
C ASP A 457 18.85 42.99 39.07
N LEU A 458 19.76 42.12 38.62
CA LEU A 458 20.63 42.42 37.49
C LEU A 458 19.82 42.67 36.20
N ALA A 459 18.84 41.82 35.91
CA ALA A 459 17.98 41.95 34.74
C ALA A 459 17.14 43.25 34.79
N ALA A 460 16.58 43.59 35.95
CA ALA A 460 15.83 44.82 36.16
C ALA A 460 16.71 46.07 35.98
N ARG A 461 17.93 46.05 36.52
CA ARG A 461 18.90 47.14 36.31
C ARG A 461 19.28 47.31 34.85
N VAL A 462 19.53 46.23 34.11
CA VAL A 462 19.84 46.31 32.68
C VAL A 462 18.63 46.77 31.85
N ALA A 463 17.41 46.36 32.20
CA ALA A 463 16.20 46.81 31.52
C ALA A 463 15.91 48.32 31.75
N GLN A 464 16.32 48.87 32.90
CA GLN A 464 16.05 50.28 33.27
C GLN A 464 17.19 51.25 32.95
N SER A 465 18.45 50.78 32.89
CA SER A 465 19.63 51.65 32.81
C SER A 465 20.05 52.05 31.39
N VAL A 466 19.48 51.43 30.35
CA VAL A 466 20.01 51.55 28.98
C VAL A 466 19.13 52.46 28.11
N HIS A 467 19.68 53.60 27.70
CA HIS A 467 19.07 54.44 26.65
C HIS A 467 19.23 53.72 25.30
N PHE A 468 18.16 53.62 24.50
CA PHE A 468 18.11 52.88 23.23
C PHE A 468 19.30 53.13 22.27
N ALA A 469 19.86 54.34 22.29
CA ALA A 469 21.04 54.71 21.49
C ALA A 469 22.35 54.01 21.90
N SER A 470 22.49 53.57 23.15
CA SER A 470 23.68 52.88 23.66
C SER A 470 23.64 51.35 23.51
N VAL A 471 22.48 50.78 23.18
CA VAL A 471 22.29 49.33 22.99
C VAL A 471 22.99 48.85 21.71
N GLN A 472 22.95 49.64 20.64
CA GLN A 472 23.43 49.22 19.32
C GLN A 472 24.96 49.08 19.26
N ASP A 473 25.67 49.83 20.11
CA ASP A 473 27.14 49.80 20.18
C ASP A 473 27.67 48.76 21.18
N ASP A 474 26.83 48.20 22.06
CA ASP A 474 27.24 47.17 23.03
C ASP A 474 27.21 45.77 22.38
N PRO A 475 28.36 45.04 22.32
CA PRO A 475 28.44 43.74 21.68
C PRO A 475 27.50 42.67 22.23
N TRP A 476 27.12 42.74 23.51
CA TRP A 476 26.26 41.78 24.18
C TRP A 476 24.79 42.20 24.15
N LEU A 477 24.51 43.46 24.51
CA LEU A 477 23.13 43.92 24.67
C LEU A 477 22.39 44.04 23.34
N LYS A 478 23.09 44.31 22.22
CA LYS A 478 22.48 44.33 20.88
C LYS A 478 21.87 42.98 20.45
N GLN A 479 22.28 41.89 21.10
CA GLN A 479 21.79 40.54 20.79
C GLN A 479 20.48 40.19 21.51
N LEU A 480 20.04 41.02 22.47
CA LEU A 480 18.80 40.83 23.19
C LEU A 480 17.60 41.44 22.44
N ASP A 481 16.41 40.89 22.68
CA ASP A 481 15.17 41.33 22.02
C ASP A 481 14.52 42.52 22.76
N TRP A 482 14.83 43.72 22.30
CA TRP A 482 14.38 44.99 22.90
C TRP A 482 13.01 45.45 22.42
N GLU A 483 12.24 44.63 21.70
CA GLU A 483 10.87 44.98 21.30
C GLU A 483 9.99 45.22 22.53
N ALA A 484 9.19 46.29 22.51
CA ALA A 484 8.34 46.68 23.63
C ALA A 484 7.09 45.78 23.70
N VAL A 485 6.91 45.06 24.81
CA VAL A 485 5.77 44.14 24.99
C VAL A 485 4.97 44.52 26.23
N ASP A 486 3.64 44.43 26.13
CA ASP A 486 2.73 44.60 27.26
C ASP A 486 2.81 43.41 28.23
N PRO A 487 2.95 43.63 29.54
CA PRO A 487 3.14 42.56 30.54
C PRO A 487 2.00 41.52 30.59
N ASN A 488 0.79 41.88 30.17
CA ASN A 488 -0.41 41.04 30.32
C ASN A 488 -0.62 40.03 29.18
N THR A 489 0.13 40.12 28.08
CA THR A 489 -0.09 39.29 26.88
C THR A 489 0.53 37.89 27.02
N VAL A 490 1.53 37.72 27.88
CA VAL A 490 2.36 36.49 27.97
C VAL A 490 1.76 35.43 28.92
N LEU A 491 0.90 35.83 29.86
CA LEU A 491 0.32 34.93 30.88
C LEU A 491 -0.68 33.88 30.34
N SER A 492 -1.08 33.96 29.06
CA SER A 492 -2.04 33.00 28.46
C SER A 492 -1.43 31.66 28.02
N SER A 493 -0.10 31.49 28.05
CA SER A 493 0.56 30.34 27.41
C SER A 493 1.13 29.27 28.35
N SER A 494 1.07 29.43 29.67
CA SER A 494 1.76 28.53 30.62
C SER A 494 0.91 28.03 31.79
N SER A 495 -0.26 27.43 31.50
CA SER A 495 -0.84 26.43 32.41
C SER A 495 -1.78 25.47 31.68
N LYS A 496 -1.25 24.63 30.79
CA LYS A 496 -1.97 23.43 30.34
C LYS A 496 -2.10 22.47 31.53
N LYS A 497 -3.17 22.60 32.33
CA LYS A 497 -3.68 21.48 33.12
C LYS A 497 -3.84 20.30 32.14
N ALA A 498 -3.17 19.18 32.42
CA ALA A 498 -3.15 18.03 31.53
C ALA A 498 -4.59 17.57 31.25
N LEU A 499 -5.01 17.67 29.99
CA LEU A 499 -6.31 17.16 29.55
C LEU A 499 -6.45 15.68 29.93
N PRO A 500 -7.62 15.21 30.38
CA PRO A 500 -7.83 13.82 30.73
C PRO A 500 -7.54 12.92 29.54
N LYS A 501 -6.59 11.99 29.70
CA LYS A 501 -6.18 11.05 28.64
C LYS A 501 -7.32 10.08 28.38
N VAL A 502 -7.82 10.03 27.14
CA VAL A 502 -8.79 9.00 26.73
C VAL A 502 -8.07 7.67 26.53
N ILE A 503 -8.50 6.64 27.27
CA ILE A 503 -7.90 5.29 27.22
C ILE A 503 -8.89 4.35 26.55
N TRP A 504 -8.43 3.62 25.54
CA TRP A 504 -9.17 2.57 24.84
C TRP A 504 -8.43 1.23 24.96
N PRO A 505 -9.13 0.09 24.87
CA PRO A 505 -8.46 -1.20 24.79
C PRO A 505 -7.71 -1.32 23.47
N LYS A 506 -6.57 -2.01 23.47
CA LYS A 506 -5.69 -2.12 22.30
C LYS A 506 -6.39 -2.70 21.08
N TRP A 507 -7.26 -3.69 21.24
CA TRP A 507 -8.02 -4.25 20.12
C TRP A 507 -8.85 -3.17 19.38
N PHE A 508 -9.54 -2.29 20.12
CA PHE A 508 -10.34 -1.22 19.54
C PHE A 508 -9.45 -0.08 19.00
N TRP A 509 -8.35 0.19 19.70
CA TRP A 509 -7.32 1.11 19.22
C TRP A 509 -6.75 0.64 17.87
N ASP A 510 -6.52 -0.66 17.66
CA ASP A 510 -6.03 -1.17 16.38
C ASP A 510 -7.06 -1.03 15.26
N LEU A 511 -8.37 -1.15 15.55
CA LEU A 511 -9.45 -0.96 14.57
C LEU A 511 -9.57 0.49 14.06
N THR A 512 -9.09 1.48 14.81
CA THR A 512 -9.21 2.91 14.45
C THR A 512 -7.97 3.45 13.74
N ARG A 513 -7.17 2.60 13.09
CA ARG A 513 -5.88 2.99 12.47
C ARG A 513 -6.10 4.08 11.42
N PRO A 514 -5.34 5.20 11.44
CA PRO A 514 -5.48 6.26 10.44
C PRO A 514 -5.26 5.70 9.03
N ARG A 515 -6.12 6.10 8.10
CA ARG A 515 -6.03 5.75 6.68
C ARG A 515 -6.00 7.03 5.84
N LYS A 516 -5.38 6.95 4.66
CA LYS A 516 -5.25 8.08 3.74
C LYS A 516 -6.62 8.57 3.24
N ASP A 517 -7.57 7.65 3.08
CA ASP A 517 -8.86 7.89 2.43
C ASP A 517 -10.05 7.96 3.41
N ALA A 518 -9.80 8.01 4.72
CA ALA A 518 -10.86 8.02 5.74
C ALA A 518 -10.58 9.04 6.86
N PRO A 519 -11.61 9.68 7.43
CA PRO A 519 -11.42 10.64 8.51
C PRO A 519 -10.82 9.97 9.76
N PRO A 520 -10.01 10.69 10.55
CA PRO A 520 -9.44 10.19 11.80
C PRO A 520 -10.52 9.63 12.75
N GLY A 521 -10.30 8.43 13.27
CA GLY A 521 -11.25 7.76 14.18
C GLY A 521 -12.29 6.85 13.52
N THR A 522 -12.27 6.71 12.19
CA THR A 522 -13.09 5.72 11.48
C THR A 522 -12.75 4.31 11.97
N VAL A 523 -13.76 3.54 12.39
CA VAL A 523 -13.61 2.14 12.79
C VAL A 523 -13.57 1.26 11.53
N ASP A 524 -12.46 0.56 11.32
CA ASP A 524 -12.29 -0.39 10.23
C ASP A 524 -12.76 -1.79 10.62
N LEU A 525 -14.05 -2.05 10.38
CA LEU A 525 -14.69 -3.30 10.74
C LEU A 525 -15.52 -3.82 9.57
N THR A 526 -15.34 -5.11 9.26
CA THR A 526 -16.06 -5.81 8.18
C THR A 526 -16.48 -7.19 8.68
N SER A 527 -17.37 -7.88 7.96
CA SER A 527 -17.73 -9.27 8.24
C SER A 527 -16.54 -10.24 8.12
N ARG A 528 -15.44 -9.83 7.48
CA ARG A 528 -14.20 -10.63 7.33
C ARG A 528 -13.18 -10.35 8.43
N SER A 529 -13.37 -9.30 9.23
CA SER A 529 -12.45 -8.96 10.32
C SER A 529 -12.47 -10.06 11.39
N ARG A 530 -11.29 -10.46 11.90
CA ARG A 530 -11.16 -11.53 12.90
C ARG A 530 -11.95 -11.26 14.19
N VAL A 531 -12.16 -9.99 14.54
CA VAL A 531 -12.95 -9.58 15.71
C VAL A 531 -14.46 -9.74 15.51
N ALA A 532 -14.96 -9.78 14.28
CA ALA A 532 -16.40 -9.79 13.99
C ALA A 532 -17.12 -11.04 14.54
N PRO A 533 -16.59 -12.28 14.38
CA PRO A 533 -17.16 -13.47 15.02
C PRO A 533 -17.32 -13.39 16.55
N LEU A 534 -16.38 -12.70 17.21
CA LEU A 534 -16.39 -12.53 18.68
C LEU A 534 -17.37 -11.44 19.11
N LEU A 535 -17.42 -10.31 18.38
CA LEU A 535 -18.41 -9.25 18.62
C LEU A 535 -19.86 -9.73 18.40
N LEU A 536 -20.05 -10.71 17.52
CA LEU A 536 -21.34 -11.34 17.24
C LEU A 536 -21.67 -12.51 18.19
N HIS A 537 -20.79 -12.82 19.15
CA HIS A 537 -20.93 -13.95 20.07
C HIS A 537 -21.26 -15.28 19.37
N LEU A 538 -20.55 -15.60 18.29
CA LEU A 538 -20.82 -16.81 17.52
C LEU A 538 -20.60 -18.08 18.35
N SER A 539 -21.52 -19.03 18.20
CA SER A 539 -21.47 -20.34 18.84
C SER A 539 -21.68 -21.46 17.83
N TRP A 540 -20.99 -22.58 18.04
CA TRP A 540 -21.11 -23.81 17.27
C TRP A 540 -21.83 -24.86 18.11
N GLN A 541 -23.04 -25.25 17.72
CA GLN A 541 -23.92 -26.16 18.47
C GLN A 541 -24.16 -25.69 19.91
N GLY A 542 -24.28 -24.37 20.10
CA GLY A 542 -24.42 -23.73 21.41
C GLY A 542 -23.11 -23.56 22.19
N TRP A 543 -21.98 -24.03 21.65
CA TRP A 543 -20.66 -23.87 22.29
C TRP A 543 -19.92 -22.63 21.78
N PRO A 544 -19.34 -21.81 22.65
CA PRO A 544 -18.69 -20.55 22.27
C PRO A 544 -17.47 -20.78 21.37
N LEU A 545 -17.30 -19.92 20.36
CA LEU A 545 -16.14 -19.94 19.48
C LEU A 545 -14.91 -19.26 20.11
N PHE A 546 -13.75 -19.84 19.85
CA PHE A 546 -12.44 -19.34 20.24
C PHE A 546 -11.49 -19.31 19.05
N HIS A 547 -10.60 -18.33 19.00
CA HIS A 547 -9.56 -18.26 17.97
C HIS A 547 -8.20 -18.64 18.55
N SER A 548 -7.62 -19.72 18.05
CA SER A 548 -6.24 -20.13 18.32
C SER A 548 -5.30 -19.67 17.21
N ARG A 549 -4.09 -19.24 17.58
CA ARG A 549 -3.04 -18.89 16.62
C ARG A 549 -2.59 -20.11 15.82
N GLN A 550 -2.49 -21.27 16.47
CA GLN A 550 -2.05 -22.53 15.87
C GLN A 550 -3.16 -23.18 15.01
N HIS A 551 -4.36 -23.30 15.55
CA HIS A 551 -5.44 -24.13 14.97
C HIS A 551 -6.55 -23.32 14.28
N GLY A 552 -6.51 -21.99 14.34
CA GLY A 552 -7.56 -21.12 13.78
C GLY A 552 -8.82 -21.10 14.64
N TRP A 553 -10.01 -21.09 14.01
CA TRP A 553 -11.27 -21.11 14.76
C TRP A 553 -11.56 -22.49 15.38
N THR A 554 -11.90 -22.48 16.66
CA THR A 554 -12.21 -23.64 17.50
C THR A 554 -13.49 -23.36 18.30
N PHE A 555 -14.08 -24.38 18.92
CA PHE A 555 -15.19 -24.21 19.85
C PHE A 555 -14.90 -24.93 21.17
N ARG A 556 -15.33 -24.31 22.28
CA ARG A 556 -15.04 -24.77 23.64
C ARG A 556 -16.19 -25.59 24.21
N VAL A 557 -15.91 -26.81 24.65
CA VAL A 557 -16.86 -27.75 25.24
C VAL A 557 -16.46 -28.08 26.67
N LEU A 558 -17.43 -28.25 27.56
CA LEU A 558 -17.18 -28.73 28.94
C LEU A 558 -16.88 -30.24 28.94
N LYS A 559 -15.85 -30.69 29.67
CA LYS A 559 -15.55 -32.13 29.83
C LYS A 559 -16.73 -32.94 30.39
N SER A 560 -17.58 -32.30 31.19
CA SER A 560 -18.79 -32.92 31.78
C SER A 560 -19.96 -33.00 30.82
N ALA A 561 -19.98 -32.19 29.76
CA ALA A 561 -21.00 -32.28 28.72
C ALA A 561 -20.55 -33.37 27.75
N ASN A 562 -21.20 -34.55 27.80
CA ASN A 562 -20.92 -35.70 26.93
C ASN A 562 -21.17 -35.37 25.44
N HIS A 563 -20.29 -34.56 24.85
CA HIS A 563 -20.36 -34.12 23.48
C HIS A 563 -19.82 -35.21 22.56
N THR A 564 -20.72 -35.82 21.79
CA THR A 564 -20.36 -36.89 20.87
C THR A 564 -19.89 -36.28 19.54
N THR A 565 -18.58 -36.27 19.31
CA THR A 565 -17.98 -35.79 18.05
C THR A 565 -16.96 -36.78 17.50
N ARG A 566 -16.76 -36.76 16.18
CA ARG A 566 -15.69 -37.51 15.50
C ARG A 566 -14.37 -36.73 15.46
N GLN A 567 -14.39 -35.47 15.88
CA GLN A 567 -13.24 -34.57 15.84
C GLN A 567 -12.27 -34.86 16.98
N VAL A 568 -10.98 -34.74 16.70
CA VAL A 568 -9.93 -34.97 17.69
C VAL A 568 -9.84 -33.74 18.62
N PRO A 569 -9.77 -33.94 19.96
CA PRO A 569 -9.45 -32.90 20.92
C PRO A 569 -8.12 -32.20 20.57
N LEU A 570 -8.06 -30.90 20.75
CA LEU A 570 -6.87 -30.10 20.45
C LEU A 570 -6.02 -29.84 21.70
N ASP A 571 -4.71 -29.91 21.51
CA ASP A 571 -3.70 -29.40 22.44
C ASP A 571 -3.05 -28.13 21.85
N PHE A 572 -2.67 -27.21 22.74
CA PHE A 572 -2.06 -25.92 22.38
C PHE A 572 -0.62 -25.87 22.87
N HIS A 573 0.29 -25.42 21.99
CA HIS A 573 1.73 -25.29 22.30
C HIS A 573 2.31 -23.91 21.99
N ASP A 574 1.52 -23.02 21.36
CA ASP A 574 1.93 -21.65 21.03
C ASP A 574 1.71 -20.74 22.23
N ALA A 575 2.68 -19.88 22.56
CA ALA A 575 2.60 -18.94 23.68
C ALA A 575 1.42 -17.97 23.57
N ALA A 576 0.94 -17.68 22.36
CA ALA A 576 -0.26 -16.86 22.17
C ALA A 576 -1.55 -17.58 22.58
N ASP A 577 -1.52 -18.90 22.70
CA ASP A 577 -2.65 -19.77 23.05
C ASP A 577 -2.57 -20.27 24.52
N ASP A 578 -1.66 -19.75 25.34
CA ASP A 578 -1.48 -20.12 26.76
C ASP A 578 -2.79 -20.04 27.56
N ALA A 579 -3.65 -19.07 27.26
CA ALA A 579 -4.97 -18.94 27.88
C ALA A 579 -5.89 -20.15 27.55
N LEU A 580 -5.86 -20.63 26.31
CA LEU A 580 -6.61 -21.82 25.86
C LEU A 580 -6.05 -23.08 26.50
N GLN A 581 -4.72 -23.17 26.60
CA GLN A 581 -4.04 -24.27 27.28
C GLN A 581 -4.43 -24.34 28.77
N ASN A 582 -4.40 -23.21 29.47
CA ASN A 582 -4.81 -23.11 30.88
C ASN A 582 -6.28 -23.54 31.07
N MET A 583 -7.18 -23.09 30.20
CA MET A 583 -8.59 -23.53 30.21
C MET A 583 -8.75 -25.04 30.03
N SER A 584 -7.89 -25.67 29.21
CA SER A 584 -7.97 -27.12 28.97
C SER A 584 -7.45 -27.96 30.14
N HIS A 585 -6.33 -27.54 30.74
CA HIS A 585 -5.70 -28.27 31.85
C HIS A 585 -6.39 -28.02 33.20
N HIS A 586 -6.75 -26.77 33.50
CA HIS A 586 -7.19 -26.36 34.84
C HIS A 586 -8.71 -26.18 34.97
N GLU A 587 -9.37 -25.69 33.92
CA GLU A 587 -10.80 -25.35 33.98
C GLU A 587 -11.73 -26.43 33.41
N GLY A 588 -11.17 -27.56 32.97
CA GLY A 588 -11.96 -28.72 32.56
C GLY A 588 -12.67 -28.55 31.21
N TYR A 589 -12.09 -27.78 30.30
CA TYR A 589 -12.61 -27.63 28.93
C TYR A 589 -11.86 -28.48 27.90
N ILE A 590 -12.53 -28.83 26.80
CA ILE A 590 -11.95 -29.45 25.61
C ILE A 590 -12.24 -28.54 24.41
N PHE A 591 -11.26 -28.36 23.55
CA PHE A 591 -11.41 -27.57 22.32
C PHE A 591 -11.41 -28.48 21.10
N TYR A 592 -12.27 -28.16 20.14
CA TYR A 592 -12.35 -28.85 18.85
C TYR A 592 -12.23 -27.85 17.72
N LYS A 593 -11.59 -28.26 16.63
CA LYS A 593 -11.39 -27.43 15.44
C LYS A 593 -12.69 -27.25 14.67
N LEU A 594 -12.94 -26.06 14.12
CA LEU A 594 -14.09 -25.86 13.25
C LEU A 594 -13.88 -26.60 11.90
N PRO A 595 -14.89 -27.32 11.36
CA PRO A 595 -14.71 -28.12 10.15
C PRO A 595 -14.30 -27.29 8.92
N HIS A 596 -13.32 -27.76 8.15
CA HIS A 596 -12.87 -27.13 6.90
C HIS A 596 -13.08 -28.04 5.70
N LYS A 597 -13.41 -27.45 4.54
CA LYS A 597 -13.68 -28.18 3.28
C LYS A 597 -12.47 -28.95 2.73
N ASP A 598 -11.27 -28.47 3.00
CA ASP A 598 -10.01 -29.03 2.49
C ASP A 598 -9.37 -30.03 3.49
N GLY A 599 -10.11 -30.45 4.52
CA GLY A 599 -9.69 -31.44 5.52
C GLY A 599 -9.24 -30.83 6.85
N GLU A 600 -8.88 -31.70 7.79
CA GLU A 600 -8.58 -31.35 9.20
C GLU A 600 -7.28 -30.56 9.38
N SER A 601 -6.33 -30.68 8.46
CA SER A 601 -5.07 -29.92 8.49
C SER A 601 -5.25 -28.44 8.13
N ALA A 602 -6.32 -28.08 7.43
CA ALA A 602 -6.58 -26.71 7.00
C ALA A 602 -7.30 -25.90 8.08
N ASN A 603 -6.86 -24.65 8.29
CA ASN A 603 -7.47 -23.74 9.26
C ASN A 603 -8.61 -22.95 8.62
N VAL A 604 -9.72 -22.79 9.37
CA VAL A 604 -10.80 -21.89 8.98
C VAL A 604 -10.32 -20.45 9.11
N GLY A 605 -10.42 -19.66 8.04
CA GLY A 605 -10.05 -18.24 8.07
C GLY A 605 -11.13 -17.35 8.72
N SER A 606 -12.39 -17.49 8.29
CA SER A 606 -13.53 -16.77 8.86
C SER A 606 -14.77 -17.68 8.95
N PRO A 607 -15.41 -17.79 10.13
CA PRO A 607 -16.65 -18.56 10.32
C PRO A 607 -17.87 -17.86 9.69
N LEU A 608 -17.72 -16.61 9.25
CA LEU A 608 -18.73 -15.89 8.45
C LEU A 608 -18.54 -16.09 6.94
N GLY A 609 -17.65 -17.00 6.54
CA GLY A 609 -17.36 -17.32 5.14
C GLY A 609 -18.46 -18.14 4.46
N LYS A 610 -18.40 -18.20 3.12
CA LYS A 610 -19.41 -18.87 2.27
C LYS A 610 -19.68 -20.34 2.64
N THR A 611 -18.67 -21.06 3.11
CA THR A 611 -18.79 -22.48 3.51
C THR A 611 -19.68 -22.69 4.73
N PHE A 612 -19.86 -21.65 5.57
CA PHE A 612 -20.59 -21.73 6.84
C PHE A 612 -22.05 -21.29 6.76
N ILE A 613 -22.50 -20.77 5.61
CA ILE A 613 -23.90 -20.35 5.39
C ILE A 613 -24.87 -21.50 5.67
N LYS A 614 -24.55 -22.73 5.24
CA LYS A 614 -25.40 -23.90 5.47
C LYS A 614 -25.57 -24.19 6.97
N PHE A 615 -24.46 -24.12 7.73
CA PHE A 615 -24.45 -24.34 9.17
C PHE A 615 -25.18 -23.25 9.94
N ALA A 616 -25.26 -22.04 9.41
CA ALA A 616 -26.08 -21.00 10.00
C ALA A 616 -27.59 -21.24 9.78
N GLN A 617 -27.96 -21.75 8.60
CA GLN A 617 -29.34 -22.04 8.25
C GLN A 617 -29.90 -23.26 9.00
N ASP A 618 -29.06 -24.28 9.25
CA ASP A 618 -29.46 -25.48 10.00
C ASP A 618 -29.39 -25.30 11.53
N GLY A 619 -28.96 -24.13 12.01
CA GLY A 619 -28.86 -23.82 13.44
C GLY A 619 -27.60 -24.38 14.13
N THR A 620 -26.65 -24.94 13.38
CA THR A 620 -25.35 -25.38 13.92
C THR A 620 -24.47 -24.18 14.28
N LEU A 621 -24.51 -23.09 13.52
CA LEU A 621 -23.77 -21.85 13.80
C LEU A 621 -24.75 -20.74 14.15
N THR A 622 -24.76 -20.28 15.40
CA THR A 622 -25.75 -19.31 15.91
C THR A 622 -25.11 -18.13 16.63
N SER A 623 -25.84 -17.03 16.73
CA SER A 623 -25.55 -15.89 17.62
C SER A 623 -26.75 -15.61 18.52
N PRO A 624 -26.56 -14.97 19.69
CA PRO A 624 -27.65 -14.59 20.59
C PRO A 624 -28.74 -13.71 19.96
N GLY A 625 -28.42 -12.93 18.93
CA GLY A 625 -29.40 -12.19 18.13
C GLY A 625 -29.35 -12.51 16.63
N ASP A 626 -30.17 -11.82 15.83
CA ASP A 626 -30.27 -12.03 14.38
C ASP A 626 -29.12 -11.38 13.57
N GLU A 627 -28.13 -10.79 14.24
CA GLU A 627 -27.03 -10.05 13.62
C GLU A 627 -26.10 -10.94 12.81
N ALA A 628 -25.71 -12.11 13.34
CA ALA A 628 -24.85 -13.01 12.57
C ALA A 628 -25.58 -13.61 11.38
N LYS A 629 -26.86 -13.94 11.55
CA LYS A 629 -27.71 -14.40 10.45
C LYS A 629 -27.78 -13.35 9.35
N SER A 630 -28.01 -12.08 9.71
CA SER A 630 -28.01 -10.96 8.76
C SER A 630 -26.65 -10.79 8.06
N ALA A 631 -25.53 -10.94 8.77
CA ALA A 631 -24.19 -10.85 8.19
C ALA A 631 -23.87 -12.01 7.24
N LEU A 632 -24.31 -13.23 7.58
CA LEU A 632 -24.16 -14.43 6.76
C LEU A 632 -25.07 -14.41 5.52
N ASP A 633 -26.31 -13.96 5.68
CA ASP A 633 -27.27 -13.77 4.58
C ASP A 633 -26.76 -12.70 3.61
N MET A 634 -26.22 -11.59 4.10
CA MET A 634 -25.53 -10.59 3.27
C MET A 634 -24.35 -11.23 2.53
N ASN A 635 -23.46 -11.94 3.23
CA ASN A 635 -22.33 -12.60 2.59
C ASN A 635 -22.79 -13.61 1.54
N ALA A 636 -23.91 -14.31 1.74
CA ALA A 636 -24.50 -15.22 0.77
C ALA A 636 -25.02 -14.51 -0.48
N GLN A 637 -25.78 -13.42 -0.28
CA GLN A 637 -26.39 -12.63 -1.34
C GLN A 637 -25.35 -11.90 -2.19
N CYS A 638 -24.37 -11.31 -1.52
CA CYS A 638 -23.31 -10.53 -2.15
C CYS A 638 -22.16 -11.40 -2.68
N SER A 639 -22.04 -12.68 -2.29
CA SER A 639 -20.92 -13.56 -2.70
C SER A 639 -20.69 -13.60 -4.22
N TYR A 640 -21.77 -13.65 -5.00
CA TYR A 640 -21.68 -13.66 -6.46
C TYR A 640 -21.20 -12.30 -6.96
N TRP A 641 -21.90 -11.22 -6.58
CA TRP A 641 -21.54 -9.86 -6.95
C TRP A 641 -20.10 -9.53 -6.56
N ILE A 642 -19.66 -9.73 -5.32
CA ILE A 642 -18.27 -9.49 -4.89
C ILE A 642 -17.26 -10.20 -5.80
N SER A 643 -17.56 -11.43 -6.22
CA SER A 643 -16.65 -12.19 -7.07
C SER A 643 -16.64 -11.73 -8.53
N ALA A 644 -17.73 -11.14 -9.03
CA ALA A 644 -17.92 -10.76 -10.43
C ALA A 644 -17.80 -9.25 -10.66
N ARG A 645 -18.01 -8.43 -9.63
CA ARG A 645 -18.17 -6.97 -9.63
C ARG A 645 -17.07 -6.29 -10.43
N ASP A 646 -15.82 -6.54 -10.08
CA ASP A 646 -14.69 -5.90 -10.77
C ASP A 646 -14.61 -6.29 -12.25
N ARG A 647 -15.02 -7.52 -12.60
CA ARG A 647 -15.00 -7.99 -14.00
C ARG A 647 -16.15 -7.39 -14.80
N VAL A 648 -17.31 -7.22 -14.17
CA VAL A 648 -18.52 -6.63 -14.76
C VAL A 648 -18.36 -5.11 -14.93
N LEU A 649 -17.88 -4.41 -13.90
CA LEU A 649 -17.65 -2.96 -13.93
C LEU A 649 -16.56 -2.54 -14.91
N LYS A 650 -15.55 -3.41 -15.14
CA LYS A 650 -14.47 -3.15 -16.11
C LYS A 650 -14.81 -3.56 -17.55
N GLN A 651 -16.04 -4.00 -17.83
CA GLN A 651 -16.43 -4.29 -19.20
C GLN A 651 -16.42 -3.00 -20.03
N MET A 652 -15.78 -3.07 -21.20
CA MET A 652 -15.74 -1.95 -22.13
C MET A 652 -17.02 -1.95 -22.95
N VAL A 653 -17.89 -0.98 -22.67
CA VAL A 653 -19.12 -0.76 -23.44
C VAL A 653 -18.87 0.35 -24.42
N VAL A 654 -19.14 0.09 -25.70
CA VAL A 654 -19.14 1.13 -26.73
C VAL A 654 -20.58 1.45 -27.04
N TRP A 655 -20.94 2.72 -26.95
CA TRP A 655 -22.27 3.24 -27.22
C TRP A 655 -22.38 3.73 -28.66
N GLN A 656 -23.56 3.58 -29.26
CA GLN A 656 -23.85 4.20 -30.55
C GLN A 656 -23.74 5.72 -30.44
N GLN A 657 -23.02 6.32 -31.37
CA GLN A 657 -22.80 7.77 -31.46
C GLN A 657 -22.97 8.23 -32.91
N GLN A 658 -23.10 9.53 -33.15
CA GLN A 658 -23.22 10.06 -34.51
C GLN A 658 -22.03 9.67 -35.42
N ALA A 659 -20.83 9.55 -34.85
CA ALA A 659 -19.61 9.16 -35.58
C ALA A 659 -19.40 7.64 -35.73
N LEU A 660 -20.23 6.82 -35.07
CA LEU A 660 -20.14 5.36 -35.03
C LEU A 660 -21.54 4.74 -35.13
N ASP A 661 -21.95 4.44 -36.36
CA ASP A 661 -23.16 3.67 -36.62
C ASP A 661 -22.88 2.18 -36.41
N MET A 662 -23.58 1.60 -35.43
CA MET A 662 -23.49 0.17 -35.10
C MET A 662 -24.65 -0.63 -35.72
N GLY A 663 -25.53 0.03 -36.49
CA GLY A 663 -26.68 -0.59 -37.13
C GLY A 663 -27.96 -0.58 -36.30
N PHE A 664 -28.02 0.12 -35.14
CA PHE A 664 -29.28 0.24 -34.38
C PHE A 664 -30.18 1.38 -34.89
N ALA A 665 -29.73 2.21 -35.85
CA ALA A 665 -30.44 3.39 -36.33
C ALA A 665 -31.83 3.10 -36.94
N GLY A 666 -32.11 1.86 -37.35
CA GLY A 666 -33.41 1.43 -37.85
C GLY A 666 -34.38 0.86 -36.79
N LEU A 667 -33.97 0.74 -35.52
CA LEU A 667 -34.76 0.10 -34.47
C LEU A 667 -35.60 1.09 -33.63
N ASP A 668 -35.28 2.39 -33.65
CA ASP A 668 -36.08 3.43 -32.99
C ASP A 668 -35.81 4.79 -33.67
N THR A 669 -36.72 5.23 -34.53
CA THR A 669 -36.66 6.55 -35.19
C THR A 669 -36.76 7.73 -34.19
N ASP A 670 -37.16 7.46 -32.95
CA ASP A 670 -37.36 8.44 -31.86
C ASP A 670 -36.34 8.31 -30.70
N ALA A 671 -35.22 7.60 -30.90
CA ALA A 671 -34.22 7.35 -29.85
C ALA A 671 -33.65 8.65 -29.21
N ALA A 672 -33.47 9.71 -30.01
CA ALA A 672 -32.98 11.01 -29.53
C ALA A 672 -33.98 11.75 -28.63
N ALA A 673 -35.29 11.51 -28.78
CA ALA A 673 -36.35 12.14 -27.99
C ALA A 673 -36.70 11.35 -26.71
N SER A 674 -36.35 10.05 -26.65
CA SER A 674 -36.75 9.12 -25.58
C SER A 674 -35.63 8.78 -24.58
N GLY A 675 -34.41 9.26 -24.80
CA GLY A 675 -33.27 8.99 -23.90
C GLY A 675 -32.78 7.54 -23.92
N LYS A 676 -33.22 6.73 -24.89
CA LYS A 676 -32.77 5.36 -25.09
C LYS A 676 -31.36 5.34 -25.66
N LYS A 677 -30.52 4.45 -25.16
CA LYS A 677 -29.14 4.27 -25.64
C LYS A 677 -28.95 2.82 -26.05
N TRP A 678 -28.22 2.60 -27.13
CA TRP A 678 -27.83 1.28 -27.58
C TRP A 678 -26.32 1.18 -27.61
N GLY A 679 -25.80 0.03 -27.18
CA GLY A 679 -24.38 -0.22 -27.13
C GLY A 679 -24.05 -1.69 -27.27
N MET A 680 -22.76 -1.97 -27.35
CA MET A 680 -22.24 -3.31 -27.55
C MET A 680 -21.02 -3.55 -26.66
N ILE A 681 -20.88 -4.79 -26.20
CA ILE A 681 -19.74 -5.30 -25.47
C ILE A 681 -19.13 -6.42 -26.32
N ILE A 682 -17.82 -6.32 -26.55
CA ILE A 682 -17.04 -7.39 -27.17
C ILE A 682 -16.37 -8.21 -26.05
N PRO A 683 -16.84 -9.43 -25.77
CA PRO A 683 -16.24 -10.27 -24.74
C PRO A 683 -14.86 -10.78 -25.18
N GLN A 684 -13.90 -10.83 -24.24
CA GLN A 684 -12.52 -11.30 -24.49
C GLN A 684 -12.45 -12.83 -24.45
N VAL A 685 -13.12 -13.48 -25.40
CA VAL A 685 -13.22 -14.94 -25.48
C VAL A 685 -11.93 -15.54 -26.01
N ILE A 686 -11.33 -16.43 -25.24
CA ILE A 686 -10.29 -17.35 -25.70
C ILE A 686 -10.99 -18.60 -26.20
N THR A 687 -11.03 -18.78 -27.52
CA THR A 687 -11.83 -19.83 -28.20
C THR A 687 -11.46 -21.25 -27.78
N MET A 688 -10.17 -21.50 -27.49
CA MET A 688 -9.67 -22.73 -26.87
C MET A 688 -8.73 -22.40 -25.69
N GLY A 689 -9.30 -22.01 -24.56
CA GLY A 689 -8.52 -21.59 -23.39
C GLY A 689 -8.17 -22.72 -22.41
N THR A 690 -8.79 -23.89 -22.54
CA THR A 690 -8.52 -25.08 -21.70
C THR A 690 -7.86 -26.20 -22.50
N VAL A 691 -7.15 -27.12 -21.84
CA VAL A 691 -6.63 -28.36 -22.45
C VAL A 691 -7.76 -29.20 -23.08
N THR A 692 -8.97 -29.12 -22.51
CA THR A 692 -10.19 -29.72 -23.09
C THR A 692 -10.78 -28.94 -24.27
N ARG A 693 -10.07 -27.92 -24.77
CA ARG A 693 -10.45 -27.06 -25.91
C ARG A 693 -11.77 -26.30 -25.73
N ARG A 694 -12.26 -26.17 -24.49
CA ARG A 694 -13.38 -25.30 -24.15
C ARG A 694 -12.93 -23.84 -24.17
N ALA A 695 -13.82 -22.97 -24.65
CA ALA A 695 -13.62 -21.55 -24.55
C ALA A 695 -13.56 -21.07 -23.10
N ILE A 696 -12.80 -20.02 -22.88
CA ILE A 696 -12.70 -19.33 -21.60
C ILE A 696 -12.95 -17.85 -21.82
N GLU A 697 -13.80 -17.28 -20.98
CA GLU A 697 -13.98 -15.85 -20.83
C GLU A 697 -14.33 -15.62 -19.35
N LYS A 698 -13.79 -14.58 -18.74
CA LYS A 698 -13.77 -14.44 -17.28
C LYS A 698 -15.09 -13.95 -16.69
N THR A 699 -15.99 -13.38 -17.49
CA THR A 699 -17.20 -12.69 -17.02
C THR A 699 -18.45 -13.46 -17.45
N TRP A 700 -18.74 -13.46 -18.74
CA TRP A 700 -19.93 -13.91 -19.42
C TRP A 700 -19.99 -15.44 -19.56
N LEU A 701 -18.88 -16.11 -19.85
CA LEU A 701 -18.85 -17.58 -19.86
C LEU A 701 -18.85 -18.20 -18.45
N THR A 702 -18.71 -17.37 -17.41
CA THR A 702 -18.89 -17.77 -16.00
C THR A 702 -20.21 -17.28 -15.42
N ALA A 703 -21.04 -16.61 -16.22
CA ALA A 703 -22.31 -16.08 -15.77
C ALA A 703 -23.19 -17.22 -15.27
N SER A 704 -23.81 -17.00 -14.11
CA SER A 704 -24.70 -17.99 -13.50
C SER A 704 -26.14 -17.49 -13.54
N ASN A 705 -27.09 -18.42 -13.55
CA ASN A 705 -28.51 -18.09 -13.52
C ASN A 705 -28.86 -17.19 -12.34
N ALA A 706 -29.75 -16.23 -12.59
CA ALA A 706 -30.30 -15.35 -11.57
C ALA A 706 -30.98 -16.18 -10.47
N LYS A 707 -30.75 -15.79 -9.21
CA LYS A 707 -31.42 -16.38 -8.04
C LYS A 707 -31.88 -15.23 -7.16
N LYS A 708 -33.07 -15.38 -6.55
CA LYS A 708 -33.66 -14.36 -5.66
C LYS A 708 -32.75 -13.94 -4.50
N ASN A 709 -31.84 -14.82 -4.09
CA ASN A 709 -30.89 -14.59 -3.02
C ASN A 709 -29.52 -14.12 -3.53
N ARG A 710 -29.47 -13.39 -4.65
CA ARG A 710 -28.23 -12.83 -5.20
C ARG A 710 -28.48 -11.42 -5.69
N VAL A 711 -27.51 -10.55 -5.41
CA VAL A 711 -27.37 -9.24 -6.06
C VAL A 711 -26.94 -9.43 -7.50
#